data_AF-A0A1J4TMS9-F1
#
_entry.id   AF-A0A1J4TMS9-F1
#
_cell.length_a   1.000
_cell.length_b   1.000
_cell.length_c   1.000
_cell.angle_alpha   90.00
_cell.angle_beta   90.00
_cell.angle_gamma   90.00
#
_symmetry.space_group_name_H-M   'P 1'
#
loop_
_entity.id
_entity.type
_entity.pdbx_description
1 polymer ?
#
loop_
_entity_poly.entity_id
_entity_poly.type
_entity_poly.pdbx_seq_one_letter_code
_entity_poly.pdbx_strand_id
1 'polypeptide(L)'
;MLGTLAIYSPNTPPNTPSNPKVNFNQFYEYITSVSSPREMYNSLLDYQYKIPPPVYLTPWSDYPEAQIHHKIESPGPDDMIGNLLNKVHSGSFSFRLGNASPVKGFELMQKTFTVTPSNSQFSFWYAAVIGDPDEGHRTKPTFVVKIKNNSNNSFVNGLVNLGNGQNFIDDNTGIINQTPIWTINNVSQTQSEPIKYMPWSYVSIDLSSLIGNTITLFFVTVDCNQGGHFAYVYLDDFCTEPTTDNPSGSINLQNVSSCGPGEICVDYTLPTLPDGSAGEVNLSLNIYQNGNLVNTLNSGILNSGNSYCFTISPALLNTLSGTYFDYVVRGDFSINATSLPSQNIGVPGYGQNGTQNDDYAVSCESNPTDPSLCCDIPGFEVSIRKPRFGSDQLSLILSGITTPVQEIEVSVIDYHVTYGDPACRPASLGIFGNLSSNQSTLNGLNLNGSGTQVLDWTAGTPGVFNGQIPIKISKPSILKLSCCKGTFSFCLKIKIVDVNCNVCEKIVCFDLPLEEQKIISNDTPIEIGDLGDPKPTGPIIIGDLSDLPITNPNDVYNPKTGKTWMNKNLGASQVATSPTDSLAYGDLYQWGRLTDGHEKRTSNTTTTLSNSDVPGHGDFILHPNLPAPLSWNSPVNINLWQGVNGTNNPCPTGYRIPTDGELAAERLSWATPDAAGAFASPLKWTLAGNRIYINGQIVNAGLRGSYWSSLTNGAMSSYMYFNNGSSSPSNNYQTADGASVRCIKN
;
A
#
# COMPACT_ATOMS: atom_id res chain seq x y z
N MET A 1 -5.89 -7.50 -1.14
CA MET A 1 -6.91 -8.58 -1.20
C MET A 1 -6.81 -9.47 -2.46
N LEU A 2 -5.77 -9.35 -3.30
CA LEU A 2 -5.70 -9.99 -4.62
C LEU A 2 -5.24 -11.47 -4.59
N GLY A 3 -6.09 -12.35 -4.06
CA GLY A 3 -6.00 -13.79 -4.40
C GLY A 3 -6.55 -14.07 -5.82
N THR A 4 -6.48 -15.32 -6.29
CA THR A 4 -6.87 -15.74 -7.65
C THR A 4 -8.17 -15.09 -8.17
N LEU A 5 -8.10 -14.51 -9.37
CA LEU A 5 -9.21 -13.92 -10.11
C LEU A 5 -9.65 -14.88 -11.22
N ALA A 6 -10.96 -14.97 -11.46
CA ALA A 6 -11.50 -15.74 -12.58
C ALA A 6 -11.95 -14.79 -13.68
N ILE A 7 -11.41 -15.00 -14.88
CA ILE A 7 -11.72 -14.24 -16.10
C ILE A 7 -12.30 -15.24 -17.11
N TYR A 8 -13.43 -14.88 -17.73
CA TYR A 8 -14.11 -15.75 -18.70
C TYR A 8 -14.25 -15.06 -20.07
N SER A 9 -13.86 -15.78 -21.12
CA SER A 9 -13.98 -15.39 -22.54
C SER A 9 -14.14 -16.67 -23.39
N PRO A 10 -15.13 -16.75 -24.31
CA PRO A 10 -15.38 -17.95 -25.11
C PRO A 10 -14.49 -18.04 -26.36
N ASN A 11 -14.10 -19.25 -26.77
CA ASN A 11 -13.41 -19.52 -28.04
C ASN A 11 -13.94 -20.83 -28.69
N THR A 12 -13.77 -20.96 -30.01
CA THR A 12 -14.55 -21.80 -30.96
C THR A 12 -14.01 -23.24 -31.16
N PRO A 13 -14.66 -24.17 -31.92
CA PRO A 13 -15.97 -24.21 -32.64
C PRO A 13 -16.87 -25.36 -32.04
N PRO A 14 -17.69 -26.23 -32.73
CA PRO A 14 -18.22 -26.33 -34.11
C PRO A 14 -19.71 -26.80 -34.28
N ASN A 15 -20.12 -27.08 -35.53
CA ASN A 15 -21.15 -28.03 -36.02
C ASN A 15 -22.62 -28.06 -35.46
N THR A 16 -23.49 -27.18 -36.00
CA THR A 16 -24.79 -27.46 -36.68
C THR A 16 -25.87 -28.43 -36.09
N PRO A 17 -27.18 -28.26 -36.43
CA PRO A 17 -28.00 -27.04 -36.45
C PRO A 17 -29.47 -27.25 -35.96
N SER A 18 -30.06 -26.38 -35.14
CA SER A 18 -31.53 -26.15 -35.12
C SER A 18 -31.95 -24.91 -34.32
N ASN A 19 -33.06 -24.30 -34.73
CA ASN A 19 -33.72 -23.14 -34.11
C ASN A 19 -34.93 -23.65 -33.30
N PRO A 20 -35.31 -23.03 -32.16
CA PRO A 20 -36.31 -21.97 -32.28
C PRO A 20 -36.06 -20.73 -31.39
N LYS A 21 -36.67 -19.62 -31.79
CA LYS A 21 -36.64 -18.30 -31.13
C LYS A 21 -37.23 -18.34 -29.72
N VAL A 22 -36.67 -17.54 -28.81
CA VAL A 22 -37.29 -17.16 -27.52
C VAL A 22 -37.46 -15.64 -27.45
N ASN A 23 -38.47 -15.16 -26.73
CA ASN A 23 -38.94 -13.77 -26.75
C ASN A 23 -38.32 -12.92 -25.62
N PHE A 24 -37.92 -11.66 -25.91
CA PHE A 24 -37.08 -10.84 -25.03
C PHE A 24 -37.73 -10.45 -23.69
N ASN A 25 -39.06 -10.37 -23.60
CA ASN A 25 -39.75 -10.14 -22.32
C ASN A 25 -39.37 -11.23 -21.29
N GLN A 26 -39.23 -12.49 -21.72
CA GLN A 26 -38.77 -13.60 -20.86
C GLN A 26 -37.27 -13.59 -20.55
N PHE A 27 -36.50 -12.62 -21.06
CA PHE A 27 -35.08 -12.45 -20.70
C PHE A 27 -34.90 -11.24 -19.75
N TYR A 28 -35.64 -10.17 -19.97
CA TYR A 28 -35.64 -8.98 -19.12
C TYR A 28 -36.29 -9.24 -17.73
N GLU A 29 -37.41 -9.97 -17.71
CA GLU A 29 -38.02 -10.47 -16.46
C GLU A 29 -37.18 -11.56 -15.76
N TYR A 30 -36.29 -12.23 -16.51
CA TYR A 30 -35.44 -13.30 -15.96
C TYR A 30 -34.23 -12.75 -15.22
N ILE A 31 -33.48 -11.83 -15.83
CA ILE A 31 -32.32 -11.16 -15.20
C ILE A 31 -32.71 -10.45 -13.88
N THR A 32 -33.98 -10.07 -13.74
CA THR A 32 -34.54 -9.42 -12.54
C THR A 32 -35.13 -10.39 -11.50
N SER A 33 -35.17 -11.71 -11.75
CA SER A 33 -35.85 -12.69 -10.87
C SER A 33 -35.10 -13.99 -10.52
N VAL A 34 -33.98 -14.35 -11.18
CA VAL A 34 -33.30 -15.64 -10.90
C VAL A 34 -32.76 -15.71 -9.47
N SER A 35 -33.25 -16.70 -8.71
CA SER A 35 -33.02 -16.86 -7.27
C SER A 35 -32.26 -18.16 -6.90
N SER A 36 -31.57 -18.81 -7.84
CA SER A 36 -30.82 -20.05 -7.57
C SER A 36 -29.54 -20.21 -8.41
N PRO A 37 -28.52 -20.97 -7.95
CA PRO A 37 -27.29 -21.21 -8.70
C PRO A 37 -27.54 -22.07 -9.94
N ARG A 38 -28.53 -22.97 -9.87
CA ARG A 38 -28.73 -24.04 -10.84
C ARG A 38 -29.21 -23.51 -12.18
N GLU A 39 -29.87 -22.36 -12.19
CA GLU A 39 -30.36 -21.72 -13.41
C GLU A 39 -29.28 -20.87 -14.11
N MET A 40 -28.47 -20.15 -13.35
CA MET A 40 -27.23 -19.52 -13.87
C MET A 40 -26.25 -20.57 -14.44
N TYR A 41 -26.24 -21.78 -13.87
CA TYR A 41 -25.48 -22.92 -14.35
C TYR A 41 -26.13 -23.59 -15.58
N ASN A 42 -27.46 -23.68 -15.63
CA ASN A 42 -28.17 -24.25 -16.79
C ASN A 42 -28.08 -23.38 -18.04
N SER A 43 -28.06 -22.04 -17.92
CA SER A 43 -27.84 -21.15 -19.08
C SER A 43 -26.43 -21.31 -19.66
N LEU A 44 -25.42 -21.51 -18.81
CA LEU A 44 -24.05 -21.85 -19.23
C LEU A 44 -23.95 -23.24 -19.90
N LEU A 45 -24.83 -24.18 -19.53
CA LEU A 45 -24.89 -25.51 -20.17
C LEU A 45 -25.65 -25.53 -21.49
N ASP A 46 -26.78 -24.83 -21.63
CA ASP A 46 -27.53 -24.82 -22.90
C ASP A 46 -26.78 -24.05 -24.01
N TYR A 47 -25.90 -23.11 -23.61
CA TYR A 47 -24.97 -22.45 -24.53
C TYR A 47 -23.90 -23.39 -25.12
N GLN A 48 -23.63 -24.56 -24.51
CA GLN A 48 -22.75 -25.57 -25.13
C GLN A 48 -23.40 -26.35 -26.29
N TYR A 49 -24.72 -26.21 -26.51
CA TYR A 49 -25.45 -27.07 -27.47
C TYR A 49 -26.33 -26.37 -28.50
N LYS A 50 -26.44 -25.03 -28.51
CA LYS A 50 -27.31 -24.30 -29.46
C LYS A 50 -26.66 -23.06 -30.10
N ILE A 51 -25.64 -23.26 -30.94
CA ILE A 51 -25.17 -22.23 -31.89
C ILE A 51 -25.72 -22.56 -33.29
N PRO A 52 -26.53 -21.68 -33.93
CA PRO A 52 -26.97 -21.87 -35.32
C PRO A 52 -25.78 -21.70 -36.30
N PRO A 53 -25.82 -22.32 -37.48
CA PRO A 53 -24.68 -22.35 -38.40
C PRO A 53 -24.26 -20.95 -38.87
N PRO A 54 -22.95 -20.70 -39.08
CA PRO A 54 -22.47 -19.41 -39.55
C PRO A 54 -22.95 -19.13 -40.98
N VAL A 55 -23.60 -17.99 -41.16
CA VAL A 55 -23.67 -17.35 -42.48
C VAL A 55 -22.29 -16.77 -42.74
N TYR A 56 -21.56 -17.34 -43.69
CA TYR A 56 -20.32 -16.75 -44.19
C TYR A 56 -20.63 -15.46 -44.93
N LEU A 57 -20.53 -14.33 -44.22
CA LEU A 57 -20.16 -13.07 -44.85
C LEU A 57 -18.63 -13.06 -45.00
N THR A 58 -18.15 -12.53 -46.13
CA THR A 58 -16.73 -12.54 -46.48
C THR A 58 -15.89 -11.68 -45.52
N PRO A 59 -14.56 -11.91 -45.42
CA PRO A 59 -13.72 -11.19 -44.47
C PRO A 59 -13.74 -9.67 -44.73
N TRP A 60 -14.04 -8.90 -43.67
CA TRP A 60 -13.77 -7.47 -43.64
C TRP A 60 -12.31 -7.31 -43.21
N SER A 61 -11.42 -7.19 -44.20
CA SER A 61 -9.97 -7.41 -44.07
C SER A 61 -9.17 -6.34 -43.32
N ASP A 62 -9.82 -5.32 -42.79
CA ASP A 62 -9.15 -4.10 -42.29
C ASP A 62 -9.13 -4.01 -40.75
N TYR A 63 -9.86 -4.88 -40.04
CA TYR A 63 -9.77 -4.94 -38.57
C TYR A 63 -8.49 -5.68 -38.16
N PRO A 64 -7.57 -5.05 -37.39
CA PRO A 64 -6.33 -5.68 -36.98
C PRO A 64 -6.56 -6.84 -36.00
N GLU A 65 -5.57 -7.73 -36.01
CA GLU A 65 -5.48 -9.04 -35.33
C GLU A 65 -6.34 -9.26 -34.08
N ALA A 66 -7.10 -10.36 -34.10
CA ALA A 66 -7.61 -11.13 -32.94
C ALA A 66 -7.70 -10.36 -31.61
N GLN A 67 -8.65 -9.41 -31.52
CA GLN A 67 -8.65 -8.42 -30.44
C GLN A 67 -8.64 -9.05 -29.03
N ILE A 68 -7.73 -8.52 -28.21
CA ILE A 68 -7.49 -9.00 -26.85
C ILE A 68 -8.64 -8.51 -25.94
N HIS A 69 -9.55 -9.45 -25.62
CA HIS A 69 -10.74 -9.28 -24.77
C HIS A 69 -10.46 -8.76 -23.34
N HIS A 70 -9.23 -8.89 -22.84
CA HIS A 70 -8.80 -8.28 -21.59
C HIS A 70 -7.28 -8.12 -21.57
N LYS A 71 -6.77 -6.97 -21.10
CA LYS A 71 -5.35 -6.58 -21.23
C LYS A 71 -4.89 -5.83 -19.98
N ILE A 72 -3.68 -6.12 -19.52
CA ILE A 72 -2.97 -5.23 -18.58
C ILE A 72 -2.40 -4.09 -19.42
N GLU A 73 -2.72 -2.86 -19.06
CA GLU A 73 -2.37 -1.66 -19.83
C GLU A 73 -1.34 -0.83 -19.05
N SER A 74 -0.45 -0.16 -19.78
CA SER A 74 0.56 0.75 -19.20
C SER A 74 0.18 2.22 -19.45
N PRO A 75 0.73 3.18 -18.69
CA PRO A 75 0.40 4.60 -18.81
C PRO A 75 0.59 5.14 -20.23
N GLY A 76 -0.38 5.91 -20.67
CA GLY A 76 -0.49 6.47 -22.02
C GLY A 76 -1.94 6.77 -22.37
N PRO A 77 -2.18 7.42 -23.52
CA PRO A 77 -3.53 7.72 -24.01
C PRO A 77 -4.31 6.45 -24.39
N ASP A 78 -5.63 6.55 -24.37
CA ASP A 78 -6.55 5.49 -24.80
C ASP A 78 -6.41 5.15 -26.30
N ASP A 79 -6.53 3.87 -26.63
CA ASP A 79 -6.30 3.36 -27.99
C ASP A 79 -7.40 3.80 -29.00
N MET A 80 -8.56 4.29 -28.54
CA MET A 80 -9.67 4.82 -29.36
C MET A 80 -9.85 6.34 -29.19
N ILE A 81 -9.93 6.87 -27.96
CA ILE A 81 -10.21 8.29 -27.70
C ILE A 81 -8.97 9.14 -27.40
N GLY A 82 -7.78 8.54 -27.42
CA GLY A 82 -6.50 9.25 -27.33
C GLY A 82 -6.34 10.00 -26.01
N ASN A 83 -5.83 11.24 -26.09
CA ASN A 83 -5.54 12.08 -24.92
C ASN A 83 -6.77 12.52 -24.11
N LEU A 84 -8.00 12.12 -24.50
CA LEU A 84 -9.22 12.36 -23.72
C LEU A 84 -9.33 11.43 -22.49
N LEU A 85 -8.59 10.32 -22.48
CA LEU A 85 -8.51 9.40 -21.35
C LEU A 85 -7.12 8.75 -21.30
N ASN A 86 -6.49 8.74 -20.12
CA ASN A 86 -5.29 7.93 -19.88
C ASN A 86 -5.71 6.50 -19.51
N LYS A 87 -4.98 5.50 -19.99
CA LYS A 87 -5.30 4.07 -19.74
C LYS A 87 -5.03 3.56 -18.34
N VAL A 88 -4.34 4.34 -17.51
CA VAL A 88 -3.97 4.00 -16.13
C VAL A 88 -4.30 5.20 -15.25
N HIS A 89 -4.83 4.94 -14.05
CA HIS A 89 -5.17 6.00 -13.10
C HIS A 89 -3.91 6.44 -12.34
N SER A 90 -3.30 5.50 -11.60
CA SER A 90 -2.11 5.75 -10.79
C SER A 90 -1.07 4.63 -10.95
N GLY A 91 0.11 4.81 -10.35
CA GLY A 91 1.14 3.77 -10.32
C GLY A 91 1.74 3.45 -11.69
N SER A 92 1.45 2.27 -12.25
CA SER A 92 2.16 1.75 -13.44
C SER A 92 1.38 0.77 -14.33
N PHE A 93 0.23 0.25 -13.89
CA PHE A 93 -0.59 -0.66 -14.69
C PHE A 93 -2.05 -0.63 -14.23
N SER A 94 -2.98 -0.65 -15.18
CA SER A 94 -4.41 -0.93 -14.94
C SER A 94 -4.83 -2.23 -15.61
N PHE A 95 -6.06 -2.68 -15.36
CA PHE A 95 -6.68 -3.80 -16.05
C PHE A 95 -7.84 -3.35 -16.94
N ARG A 96 -7.67 -3.50 -18.26
CA ARG A 96 -8.73 -3.28 -19.25
C ARG A 96 -9.53 -4.56 -19.46
N LEU A 97 -10.81 -4.55 -19.12
CA LEU A 97 -11.80 -5.59 -19.42
C LEU A 97 -12.63 -5.14 -20.64
N GLY A 98 -12.95 -6.05 -21.55
CA GLY A 98 -13.63 -5.72 -22.80
C GLY A 98 -12.68 -5.37 -23.93
N ASN A 99 -13.23 -5.02 -25.10
CA ASN A 99 -12.46 -4.69 -26.30
C ASN A 99 -13.25 -3.76 -27.25
N ALA A 100 -12.62 -3.34 -28.36
CA ALA A 100 -13.19 -2.40 -29.31
C ALA A 100 -13.79 -3.10 -30.56
N SER A 101 -14.04 -4.42 -30.49
CA SER A 101 -14.62 -5.19 -31.59
C SER A 101 -16.14 -5.22 -31.46
N PRO A 102 -16.90 -4.65 -32.41
CA PRO A 102 -18.35 -4.44 -32.29
C PRO A 102 -19.19 -5.70 -32.57
N VAL A 103 -18.79 -6.84 -31.99
CA VAL A 103 -19.18 -8.20 -32.41
C VAL A 103 -20.13 -8.92 -31.44
N LYS A 104 -20.73 -8.19 -30.49
CA LYS A 104 -21.67 -8.70 -29.49
C LYS A 104 -20.95 -9.50 -28.38
N GLY A 105 -19.75 -9.04 -28.03
CA GLY A 105 -18.96 -9.56 -26.92
C GLY A 105 -19.62 -9.37 -25.57
N PHE A 106 -19.17 -10.18 -24.62
CA PHE A 106 -19.27 -9.90 -23.20
C PHE A 106 -18.01 -10.47 -22.53
N GLU A 107 -17.55 -9.81 -21.48
CA GLU A 107 -16.41 -10.28 -20.70
C GLU A 107 -16.73 -10.15 -19.21
N LEU A 108 -16.23 -11.12 -18.43
CA LEU A 108 -16.47 -11.20 -17.00
C LEU A 108 -15.16 -11.35 -16.25
N MET A 109 -14.93 -10.45 -15.30
CA MET A 109 -13.96 -10.57 -14.22
C MET A 109 -14.72 -10.73 -12.90
N GLN A 110 -14.42 -11.76 -12.10
CA GLN A 110 -15.11 -11.99 -10.82
C GLN A 110 -14.18 -12.33 -9.65
N LYS A 111 -14.59 -11.87 -8.45
CA LYS A 111 -13.86 -12.07 -7.20
C LYS A 111 -14.77 -12.54 -6.07
N THR A 112 -14.51 -13.75 -5.56
CA THR A 112 -15.16 -14.30 -4.37
C THR A 112 -14.31 -14.04 -3.11
N PHE A 113 -14.95 -13.60 -2.02
CA PHE A 113 -14.34 -13.42 -0.70
C PHE A 113 -15.39 -13.41 0.43
N THR A 114 -14.94 -13.55 1.68
CA THR A 114 -15.80 -13.39 2.87
C THR A 114 -15.72 -11.96 3.37
N VAL A 115 -16.87 -11.34 3.62
CA VAL A 115 -16.94 -9.96 4.12
C VAL A 115 -16.65 -9.95 5.63
N THR A 116 -15.77 -9.05 6.05
CA THR A 116 -15.33 -8.78 7.42
C THR A 116 -15.33 -7.26 7.65
N PRO A 117 -15.35 -6.75 8.89
CA PRO A 117 -15.29 -5.29 9.12
C PRO A 117 -14.13 -4.62 8.36
N SER A 118 -12.95 -5.25 8.38
CA SER A 118 -11.72 -4.84 7.68
C SER A 118 -11.71 -4.96 6.14
N ASN A 119 -12.79 -5.42 5.50
CA ASN A 119 -12.94 -5.36 4.04
C ASN A 119 -14.36 -4.97 3.59
N SER A 120 -15.15 -4.41 4.52
CA SER A 120 -16.56 -4.10 4.30
C SER A 120 -16.78 -2.80 3.53
N GLN A 121 -15.86 -1.84 3.57
CA GLN A 121 -15.79 -0.82 2.53
C GLN A 121 -14.93 -1.38 1.39
N PHE A 122 -15.54 -1.62 0.23
CA PHE A 122 -14.86 -2.09 -0.97
C PHE A 122 -14.86 -0.99 -2.02
N SER A 123 -13.69 -0.49 -2.39
CA SER A 123 -13.54 0.56 -3.40
C SER A 123 -12.72 0.13 -4.61
N PHE A 124 -12.89 0.86 -5.72
CA PHE A 124 -12.08 0.76 -6.92
C PHE A 124 -12.21 2.04 -7.74
N TRP A 125 -11.22 2.32 -8.58
CA TRP A 125 -11.32 3.33 -9.62
C TRP A 125 -11.67 2.67 -10.96
N TYR A 126 -12.44 3.37 -11.78
CA TYR A 126 -12.75 2.94 -13.14
C TYR A 126 -12.81 4.09 -14.14
N ALA A 127 -12.53 3.78 -15.40
CA ALA A 127 -12.85 4.61 -16.55
C ALA A 127 -13.42 3.72 -17.66
N ALA A 128 -14.35 4.22 -18.48
CA ALA A 128 -15.05 3.41 -19.47
C ALA A 128 -15.06 4.07 -20.84
N VAL A 129 -15.04 3.27 -21.91
CA VAL A 129 -15.17 3.72 -23.30
C VAL A 129 -16.25 2.87 -23.97
N ILE A 130 -17.25 3.54 -24.53
CA ILE A 130 -18.55 2.98 -24.90
C ILE A 130 -18.96 3.58 -26.26
N GLY A 131 -19.16 2.76 -27.30
CA GLY A 131 -19.74 3.23 -28.56
C GLY A 131 -21.20 3.68 -28.32
N ASP A 132 -21.59 4.86 -28.78
CA ASP A 132 -22.89 5.46 -28.45
C ASP A 132 -23.90 5.30 -29.61
N PRO A 133 -24.72 4.24 -29.60
CA PRO A 133 -25.78 4.10 -30.60
C PRO A 133 -26.86 5.18 -30.45
N ASP A 134 -27.38 5.61 -31.60
CA ASP A 134 -28.58 6.44 -31.73
C ASP A 134 -29.78 5.88 -30.93
N GLU A 135 -30.76 6.75 -30.62
CA GLU A 135 -31.96 6.48 -29.81
C GLU A 135 -32.79 5.24 -30.25
N GLY A 136 -32.60 4.73 -31.47
CA GLY A 136 -33.26 3.52 -31.96
C GLY A 136 -32.79 2.20 -31.33
N HIS A 137 -31.69 2.19 -30.59
CA HIS A 137 -31.08 0.94 -30.08
C HIS A 137 -31.67 0.46 -28.74
N ARG A 138 -32.32 -0.70 -28.77
CA ARG A 138 -32.98 -1.34 -27.61
C ARG A 138 -32.06 -1.81 -26.47
N THR A 139 -30.75 -1.87 -26.71
CA THR A 139 -29.72 -2.15 -25.69
C THR A 139 -28.46 -1.42 -26.09
N LYS A 140 -27.98 -0.49 -25.25
CA LYS A 140 -26.66 0.13 -25.42
C LYS A 140 -25.56 -0.79 -24.88
N PRO A 141 -24.33 -0.70 -25.40
CA PRO A 141 -23.18 -1.33 -24.75
C PRO A 141 -22.92 -0.65 -23.38
N THR A 142 -22.40 -1.38 -22.40
CA THR A 142 -22.30 -0.89 -21.02
C THR A 142 -21.29 -1.66 -20.17
N PHE A 143 -20.88 -1.05 -19.05
CA PHE A 143 -20.17 -1.68 -17.94
C PHE A 143 -21.12 -1.87 -16.75
N VAL A 144 -21.05 -3.02 -16.10
CA VAL A 144 -21.96 -3.46 -15.02
C VAL A 144 -21.15 -4.06 -13.87
N VAL A 145 -21.45 -3.64 -12.64
CA VAL A 145 -20.94 -4.29 -11.41
C VAL A 145 -22.10 -4.96 -10.67
N LYS A 146 -21.92 -6.20 -10.22
CA LYS A 146 -22.93 -6.95 -9.44
C LYS A 146 -22.34 -7.66 -8.24
N ILE A 147 -23.16 -7.80 -7.19
CA ILE A 147 -22.83 -8.51 -5.96
C ILE A 147 -23.74 -9.73 -5.85
N LYS A 148 -23.19 -10.90 -5.59
CA LYS A 148 -23.94 -12.12 -5.25
C LYS A 148 -23.57 -12.58 -3.85
N ASN A 149 -24.56 -12.77 -2.99
CA ASN A 149 -24.34 -13.45 -1.71
C ASN A 149 -24.36 -14.96 -2.00
N ASN A 150 -23.26 -15.66 -1.71
CA ASN A 150 -23.15 -17.09 -1.99
C ASN A 150 -23.88 -17.95 -0.94
N SER A 151 -24.12 -17.42 0.27
CA SER A 151 -24.81 -18.09 1.39
C SER A 151 -26.27 -18.40 1.06
N ASN A 152 -26.99 -17.45 0.46
CA ASN A 152 -28.38 -17.58 0.02
C ASN A 152 -28.53 -17.73 -1.51
N ASN A 153 -27.44 -17.55 -2.25
CA ASN A 153 -27.34 -17.56 -3.71
C ASN A 153 -28.09 -16.44 -4.48
N SER A 154 -28.55 -15.38 -3.81
CA SER A 154 -29.19 -14.25 -4.47
C SER A 154 -28.17 -13.20 -4.93
N PHE A 155 -28.50 -12.46 -5.98
CA PHE A 155 -27.88 -11.14 -6.18
C PHE A 155 -28.34 -10.18 -5.07
N VAL A 156 -27.51 -9.18 -4.78
CA VAL A 156 -27.78 -8.11 -3.82
C VAL A 156 -27.88 -6.80 -4.60
N ASN A 157 -29.04 -6.16 -4.53
CA ASN A 157 -29.36 -4.94 -5.28
C ASN A 157 -29.20 -3.70 -4.39
N GLY A 158 -28.95 -2.53 -4.98
CA GLY A 158 -28.93 -1.23 -4.28
C GLY A 158 -27.65 -0.90 -3.49
N LEU A 159 -26.68 -1.82 -3.37
CA LEU A 159 -25.36 -1.53 -2.77
C LEU A 159 -24.33 -0.95 -3.77
N VAL A 160 -24.64 -0.99 -5.06
CA VAL A 160 -23.76 -0.51 -6.14
C VAL A 160 -24.44 0.65 -6.84
N ASN A 161 -23.76 1.80 -6.87
CA ASN A 161 -24.14 2.97 -7.64
C ASN A 161 -22.97 3.38 -8.54
N LEU A 162 -23.13 3.27 -9.86
CA LEU A 162 -22.20 3.80 -10.87
C LEU A 162 -22.72 5.12 -11.49
N GLY A 163 -23.99 5.45 -11.21
CA GLY A 163 -24.74 6.58 -11.74
C GLY A 163 -26.24 6.37 -11.54
N ASN A 164 -26.97 7.39 -11.12
CA ASN A 164 -28.43 7.39 -10.95
C ASN A 164 -29.00 6.21 -10.13
N GLY A 165 -28.26 5.75 -9.11
CA GLY A 165 -28.62 4.58 -8.29
C GLY A 165 -28.56 3.23 -9.01
N GLN A 166 -27.99 3.19 -10.22
CA GLN A 166 -27.87 2.00 -11.05
C GLN A 166 -26.54 1.29 -10.82
N ASN A 167 -26.54 -0.03 -11.00
CA ASN A 167 -25.34 -0.86 -10.92
C ASN A 167 -24.61 -1.00 -12.28
N PHE A 168 -24.94 -0.12 -13.24
CA PHE A 168 -24.45 -0.09 -14.62
C PHE A 168 -24.32 1.36 -15.12
N ILE A 169 -23.55 1.57 -16.18
CA ILE A 169 -23.39 2.86 -16.85
C ILE A 169 -24.45 3.04 -17.96
N ASP A 170 -25.07 4.21 -18.04
CA ASP A 170 -26.06 4.56 -19.08
C ASP A 170 -26.04 6.05 -19.47
N ASP A 171 -26.88 6.45 -20.43
CA ASP A 171 -27.01 7.84 -20.91
C ASP A 171 -27.38 8.86 -19.81
N ASN A 172 -27.91 8.40 -18.67
CA ASN A 172 -28.28 9.24 -17.53
C ASN A 172 -27.15 9.33 -16.48
N THR A 173 -25.99 8.72 -16.72
CA THR A 173 -24.84 8.77 -15.81
C THR A 173 -24.11 10.10 -15.98
N GLY A 174 -24.27 10.99 -15.00
CA GLY A 174 -24.13 12.45 -15.15
C GLY A 174 -22.73 13.02 -15.45
N ILE A 175 -21.70 12.19 -15.60
CA ILE A 175 -20.31 12.60 -15.90
C ILE A 175 -19.78 11.84 -17.13
N ILE A 176 -20.66 11.19 -17.91
CA ILE A 176 -20.28 10.68 -19.22
C ILE A 176 -20.01 11.86 -20.16
N ASN A 177 -18.84 11.81 -20.80
CA ASN A 177 -18.41 12.73 -21.83
C ASN A 177 -18.57 12.09 -23.21
N GLN A 178 -18.65 12.91 -24.26
CA GLN A 178 -18.91 12.46 -25.62
C GLN A 178 -17.89 13.08 -26.60
N THR A 179 -17.31 12.28 -27.49
CA THR A 179 -16.39 12.78 -28.52
C THR A 179 -17.14 13.53 -29.64
N PRO A 180 -16.50 14.50 -30.36
CA PRO A 180 -17.13 15.27 -31.45
C PRO A 180 -17.44 14.51 -32.76
N ILE A 181 -17.95 13.28 -32.67
CA ILE A 181 -18.03 12.25 -33.73
C ILE A 181 -16.67 11.62 -34.04
N TRP A 182 -16.63 10.28 -34.05
CA TRP A 182 -15.46 9.47 -34.39
C TRP A 182 -15.75 8.67 -35.68
N THR A 183 -14.77 8.57 -36.58
CA THR A 183 -14.98 8.01 -37.93
C THR A 183 -14.27 6.66 -38.09
N ILE A 184 -15.04 5.57 -38.02
CA ILE A 184 -14.59 4.21 -38.29
C ILE A 184 -14.63 3.98 -39.81
N ASN A 185 -13.46 3.96 -40.44
CA ASN A 185 -13.30 3.64 -41.85
C ASN A 185 -13.08 2.14 -42.05
N ASN A 186 -14.03 1.48 -42.71
CA ASN A 186 -13.90 0.10 -43.19
C ASN A 186 -13.94 0.05 -44.72
N VAL A 187 -13.35 -0.98 -45.34
CA VAL A 187 -13.26 -1.24 -46.81
C VAL A 187 -14.42 -0.74 -47.69
N SER A 188 -15.67 -0.78 -47.20
CA SER A 188 -16.86 -0.40 -47.96
C SER A 188 -17.81 0.60 -47.30
N GLN A 189 -17.58 1.01 -46.05
CA GLN A 189 -18.43 1.98 -45.34
C GLN A 189 -17.65 2.79 -44.31
N THR A 190 -17.97 4.08 -44.26
CA THR A 190 -17.55 5.03 -43.23
C THR A 190 -18.68 5.13 -42.20
N GLN A 191 -18.55 4.48 -41.04
CA GLN A 191 -19.43 4.72 -39.90
C GLN A 191 -18.88 5.91 -39.10
N SER A 192 -19.75 6.81 -38.69
CA SER A 192 -19.37 8.04 -38.00
C SER A 192 -20.32 8.24 -36.81
N GLU A 193 -19.89 7.79 -35.64
CA GLU A 193 -20.66 7.80 -34.40
C GLU A 193 -19.86 8.49 -33.29
N PRO A 194 -20.51 9.16 -32.33
CA PRO A 194 -19.81 9.60 -31.13
C PRO A 194 -19.41 8.39 -30.27
N ILE A 195 -18.20 8.43 -29.72
CA ILE A 195 -17.82 7.56 -28.59
C ILE A 195 -18.16 8.29 -27.30
N LYS A 196 -18.84 7.60 -26.38
CA LYS A 196 -19.03 8.04 -24.98
C LYS A 196 -17.93 7.49 -24.10
N TYR A 197 -17.52 8.26 -23.10
CA TYR A 197 -16.52 7.83 -22.14
C TYR A 197 -16.76 8.37 -20.73
N MET A 198 -16.46 7.55 -19.73
CA MET A 198 -16.40 7.97 -18.33
C MET A 198 -14.94 8.30 -18.01
N PRO A 199 -14.62 9.51 -17.49
CA PRO A 199 -13.30 9.80 -16.94
C PRO A 199 -13.03 8.94 -15.70
N TRP A 200 -11.75 8.81 -15.31
CA TRP A 200 -11.39 8.08 -14.09
C TRP A 200 -12.20 8.56 -12.89
N SER A 201 -12.97 7.65 -12.30
CA SER A 201 -13.95 7.94 -11.27
C SER A 201 -13.87 6.89 -10.16
N TYR A 202 -13.92 7.36 -8.92
CA TYR A 202 -13.92 6.53 -7.72
C TYR A 202 -15.31 5.97 -7.41
N VAL A 203 -15.39 4.71 -7.00
CA VAL A 203 -16.59 4.08 -6.45
C VAL A 203 -16.24 3.40 -5.14
N SER A 204 -17.05 3.66 -4.11
CA SER A 204 -17.10 2.85 -2.89
C SER A 204 -18.40 2.05 -2.83
N ILE A 205 -18.32 0.82 -2.33
CA ILE A 205 -19.42 -0.11 -2.13
C ILE A 205 -19.43 -0.50 -0.66
N ASP A 206 -20.49 -0.13 0.05
CA ASP A 206 -20.70 -0.56 1.43
C ASP A 206 -21.24 -2.00 1.49
N LEU A 207 -20.41 -2.90 2.01
CA LEU A 207 -20.71 -4.30 2.26
C LEU A 207 -20.99 -4.57 3.74
N SER A 208 -21.11 -3.55 4.61
CA SER A 208 -21.37 -3.69 6.05
C SER A 208 -22.52 -4.66 6.36
N SER A 209 -23.64 -4.49 5.64
CA SER A 209 -24.84 -5.34 5.69
C SER A 209 -24.62 -6.82 5.30
N LEU A 210 -23.46 -7.15 4.73
CA LEU A 210 -23.08 -8.49 4.29
C LEU A 210 -21.95 -9.12 5.13
N ILE A 211 -21.45 -8.46 6.18
CA ILE A 211 -20.40 -8.99 7.08
C ILE A 211 -20.75 -10.43 7.53
N GLY A 212 -19.75 -11.32 7.51
CA GLY A 212 -19.88 -12.75 7.78
C GLY A 212 -20.33 -13.60 6.58
N ASN A 213 -20.90 -13.01 5.52
CA ASN A 213 -21.26 -13.74 4.31
C ASN A 213 -20.06 -13.93 3.39
N THR A 214 -20.04 -15.05 2.65
CA THR A 214 -19.18 -15.16 1.46
C THR A 214 -19.92 -14.58 0.26
N ILE A 215 -19.34 -13.59 -0.40
CA ILE A 215 -19.91 -12.92 -1.57
C ILE A 215 -19.05 -13.17 -2.82
N THR A 216 -19.61 -12.90 -3.99
CA THR A 216 -18.88 -12.79 -5.25
C THR A 216 -19.22 -11.44 -5.89
N LEU A 217 -18.20 -10.62 -6.15
CA LEU A 217 -18.29 -9.44 -7.00
C LEU A 217 -18.06 -9.84 -8.46
N PHE A 218 -18.82 -9.23 -9.36
CA PHE A 218 -18.76 -9.41 -10.81
C PHE A 218 -18.57 -8.05 -11.46
N PHE A 219 -17.60 -7.95 -12.37
CA PHE A 219 -17.31 -6.80 -13.22
C PHE A 219 -17.53 -7.27 -14.66
N VAL A 220 -18.43 -6.63 -15.39
CA VAL A 220 -18.93 -7.13 -16.69
C VAL A 220 -18.94 -6.03 -17.73
N THR A 221 -18.36 -6.28 -18.90
CA THR A 221 -18.56 -5.50 -20.12
C THR A 221 -19.54 -6.23 -21.04
N VAL A 222 -20.41 -5.48 -21.73
CA VAL A 222 -21.41 -6.03 -22.65
C VAL A 222 -21.54 -5.10 -23.86
N ASP A 223 -21.43 -5.67 -25.06
CA ASP A 223 -21.65 -4.97 -26.34
C ASP A 223 -23.14 -4.72 -26.64
N CYS A 224 -23.44 -3.91 -27.66
CA CYS A 224 -24.80 -3.81 -28.20
C CYS A 224 -25.26 -5.16 -28.77
N ASN A 225 -26.44 -5.66 -28.36
CA ASN A 225 -26.96 -6.94 -28.87
C ASN A 225 -27.25 -6.95 -30.40
N GLN A 226 -27.29 -5.78 -31.03
CA GLN A 226 -27.44 -5.63 -32.47
C GLN A 226 -26.10 -5.78 -33.21
N GLY A 227 -24.97 -5.58 -32.52
CA GLY A 227 -23.64 -5.34 -33.09
C GLY A 227 -23.41 -3.84 -33.30
N GLY A 228 -22.33 -3.50 -34.00
CA GLY A 228 -21.97 -2.11 -34.36
C GLY A 228 -21.23 -1.34 -33.27
N HIS A 229 -21.58 -1.57 -31.99
CA HIS A 229 -21.14 -0.76 -30.85
C HIS A 229 -20.57 -1.65 -29.74
N PHE A 230 -19.43 -1.23 -29.18
CA PHE A 230 -18.64 -1.98 -28.19
C PHE A 230 -18.63 -1.32 -26.80
N ALA A 231 -18.19 -2.04 -25.77
CA ALA A 231 -17.77 -1.44 -24.49
C ALA A 231 -16.49 -2.06 -23.93
N TYR A 232 -15.63 -1.22 -23.36
CA TYR A 232 -14.55 -1.67 -22.48
C TYR A 232 -14.36 -0.72 -21.29
N VAL A 233 -13.78 -1.25 -20.22
CA VAL A 233 -13.56 -0.56 -18.95
C VAL A 233 -12.13 -0.78 -18.48
N TYR A 234 -11.47 0.27 -18.01
CA TYR A 234 -10.25 0.21 -17.24
C TYR A 234 -10.61 0.14 -15.75
N LEU A 235 -9.98 -0.76 -15.01
CA LEU A 235 -10.14 -0.94 -13.57
C LEU A 235 -8.77 -0.80 -12.91
N ASP A 236 -8.70 -0.01 -11.85
CA ASP A 236 -7.46 0.36 -11.17
C ASP A 236 -7.71 0.62 -9.67
N ASP A 237 -6.63 0.80 -8.90
CA ASP A 237 -6.65 1.32 -7.52
C ASP A 237 -7.75 0.71 -6.62
N PHE A 238 -7.77 -0.62 -6.55
CA PHE A 238 -8.69 -1.38 -5.69
C PHE A 238 -8.36 -1.22 -4.20
N CYS A 239 -9.37 -0.90 -3.40
CA CYS A 239 -9.26 -0.68 -1.95
C CYS A 239 -8.33 0.50 -1.58
N THR A 240 -8.36 1.60 -2.35
CA THR A 240 -7.76 2.89 -1.98
C THR A 240 -8.84 3.89 -1.55
N GLU A 241 -8.40 5.05 -1.08
CA GLU A 241 -9.25 6.22 -0.83
C GLU A 241 -9.49 7.06 -2.11
N PRO A 242 -10.49 7.97 -2.11
CA PRO A 242 -10.69 8.95 -3.17
C PRO A 242 -9.67 10.10 -3.09
N THR A 243 -9.20 10.56 -4.25
CA THR A 243 -8.34 11.74 -4.39
C THR A 243 -9.16 12.97 -4.79
N THR A 244 -8.61 14.16 -4.55
CA THR A 244 -9.32 15.45 -4.75
C THR A 244 -9.72 15.73 -6.19
N ASP A 245 -9.05 15.09 -7.14
CA ASP A 245 -9.29 15.18 -8.59
C ASP A 245 -10.35 14.19 -9.12
N ASN A 246 -11.00 13.39 -8.25
CA ASN A 246 -12.16 12.58 -8.64
C ASN A 246 -13.29 13.49 -9.19
N PRO A 247 -13.68 13.37 -10.47
CA PRO A 247 -14.73 14.22 -11.06
C PRO A 247 -16.11 13.93 -10.46
N SER A 248 -16.30 12.78 -9.80
CA SER A 248 -17.51 12.46 -9.02
C SER A 248 -17.56 13.14 -7.64
N GLY A 249 -16.59 13.99 -7.29
CA GLY A 249 -16.44 14.62 -5.98
C GLY A 249 -15.69 13.73 -4.98
N SER A 250 -15.23 14.28 -3.86
CA SER A 250 -14.52 13.53 -2.83
C SER A 250 -14.88 13.99 -1.42
N ILE A 251 -14.66 13.15 -0.41
CA ILE A 251 -14.62 13.53 1.01
C ILE A 251 -13.34 13.02 1.67
N ASN A 252 -12.79 13.79 2.59
CA ASN A 252 -11.65 13.42 3.44
C ASN A 252 -11.87 13.96 4.87
N LEU A 253 -11.40 13.24 5.89
CA LEU A 253 -11.57 13.65 7.29
C LEU A 253 -10.43 14.59 7.73
N GLN A 254 -10.76 15.72 8.34
CA GLN A 254 -9.76 16.64 8.92
C GLN A 254 -9.34 16.20 10.34
N ASN A 255 -8.50 16.99 11.00
CA ASN A 255 -8.34 16.91 12.46
C ASN A 255 -9.71 17.10 13.14
N VAL A 256 -10.13 16.10 13.91
CA VAL A 256 -11.37 16.11 14.67
C VAL A 256 -11.14 16.42 16.14
N SER A 257 -12.16 16.91 16.84
CA SER A 257 -12.24 16.74 18.29
C SER A 257 -12.35 15.25 18.63
N SER A 258 -11.76 14.81 19.75
CA SER A 258 -11.79 13.40 20.18
C SER A 258 -12.64 13.15 21.42
N CYS A 259 -13.10 14.20 22.11
CA CYS A 259 -13.89 14.08 23.32
C CYS A 259 -14.81 15.28 23.56
N GLY A 260 -15.91 15.05 24.27
CA GLY A 260 -16.80 16.09 24.79
C GLY A 260 -17.42 16.98 23.70
N PRO A 261 -17.91 18.19 24.06
CA PRO A 261 -18.42 19.15 23.09
C PRO A 261 -17.30 19.64 22.17
N GLY A 262 -17.45 19.47 20.87
CA GLY A 262 -16.41 19.72 19.88
C GLY A 262 -16.95 19.66 18.46
N GLU A 263 -16.09 19.47 17.47
CA GLU A 263 -16.48 19.39 16.05
C GLU A 263 -15.76 18.25 15.31
N ILE A 264 -16.46 17.67 14.33
CA ILE A 264 -15.92 16.69 13.37
C ILE A 264 -15.93 17.35 11.98
N CYS A 265 -14.76 17.70 11.47
CA CYS A 265 -14.59 18.45 10.23
C CYS A 265 -14.19 17.54 9.05
N VAL A 266 -14.72 17.87 7.87
CA VAL A 266 -14.64 17.07 6.65
C VAL A 266 -14.28 18.00 5.49
N ASP A 267 -13.17 17.75 4.82
CA ASP A 267 -12.87 18.34 3.51
C ASP A 267 -13.70 17.63 2.43
N TYR A 268 -14.13 18.38 1.41
CA TYR A 268 -14.82 17.82 0.26
C TYR A 268 -14.45 18.53 -1.05
N THR A 269 -14.52 17.79 -2.16
CA THR A 269 -14.58 18.38 -3.50
C THR A 269 -15.94 18.11 -4.13
N LEU A 270 -16.52 19.12 -4.77
CA LEU A 270 -17.78 18.98 -5.50
C LEU A 270 -17.56 18.18 -6.80
N PRO A 271 -18.57 17.45 -7.28
CA PRO A 271 -18.50 16.82 -8.60
C PRO A 271 -18.34 17.89 -9.68
N THR A 272 -17.69 17.59 -10.81
CA THR A 272 -17.48 18.57 -11.89
C THR A 272 -17.64 17.98 -13.28
N LEU A 273 -18.25 18.75 -14.18
CA LEU A 273 -18.29 18.47 -15.63
C LEU A 273 -17.09 19.12 -16.35
N PRO A 274 -16.72 18.67 -17.56
CA PRO A 274 -15.62 19.29 -18.32
C PRO A 274 -15.86 20.73 -18.76
N ASP A 275 -17.10 21.23 -18.70
CA ASP A 275 -17.43 22.64 -18.95
C ASP A 275 -17.17 23.54 -17.72
N GLY A 276 -16.78 22.95 -16.58
CA GLY A 276 -16.53 23.64 -15.32
C GLY A 276 -17.75 23.75 -14.40
N SER A 277 -18.91 23.21 -14.79
CA SER A 277 -20.10 23.17 -13.94
C SER A 277 -19.86 22.27 -12.72
N ALA A 278 -20.07 22.82 -11.52
CA ALA A 278 -20.01 22.07 -10.28
C ALA A 278 -21.37 21.44 -9.91
N GLY A 279 -21.33 20.27 -9.31
CA GLY A 279 -22.45 19.59 -8.68
C GLY A 279 -22.60 19.97 -7.20
N GLU A 280 -23.36 19.14 -6.48
CA GLU A 280 -23.70 19.36 -5.08
C GLU A 280 -23.40 18.10 -4.25
N VAL A 281 -23.10 18.26 -2.97
CA VAL A 281 -22.93 17.17 -1.99
C VAL A 281 -23.81 17.42 -0.77
N ASN A 282 -24.46 16.38 -0.25
CA ASN A 282 -25.03 16.38 1.09
C ASN A 282 -24.16 15.49 1.98
N LEU A 283 -23.58 16.07 3.02
CA LEU A 283 -22.76 15.35 4.00
C LEU A 283 -23.63 14.94 5.19
N SER A 284 -23.42 13.72 5.69
CA SER A 284 -24.05 13.23 6.91
C SER A 284 -23.02 12.61 7.85
N LEU A 285 -23.15 12.90 9.15
CA LEU A 285 -22.40 12.25 10.22
C LEU A 285 -23.34 11.28 10.93
N ASN A 286 -23.16 9.99 10.63
CA ASN A 286 -23.94 8.90 11.20
C ASN A 286 -23.27 8.41 12.48
N ILE A 287 -23.95 8.52 13.62
CA ILE A 287 -23.43 8.22 14.96
C ILE A 287 -24.04 6.89 15.44
N TYR A 288 -23.18 5.96 15.84
CA TYR A 288 -23.55 4.62 16.26
C TYR A 288 -23.20 4.39 17.73
N GLN A 289 -23.97 3.52 18.39
CA GLN A 289 -23.61 2.92 19.67
C GLN A 289 -23.83 1.41 19.63
N ASN A 290 -22.83 0.63 20.05
CA ASN A 290 -22.85 -0.84 19.98
C ASN A 290 -23.26 -1.35 18.59
N GLY A 291 -22.75 -0.70 17.53
CA GLY A 291 -23.07 -0.99 16.14
C GLY A 291 -24.43 -0.52 15.61
N ASN A 292 -25.30 0.07 16.44
CA ASN A 292 -26.63 0.54 16.04
C ASN A 292 -26.60 2.03 15.75
N LEU A 293 -27.16 2.47 14.62
CA LEU A 293 -27.31 3.90 14.30
C LEU A 293 -28.26 4.56 15.31
N VAL A 294 -27.78 5.55 16.06
CA VAL A 294 -28.58 6.27 17.07
C VAL A 294 -28.90 7.71 16.69
N ASN A 295 -28.08 8.35 15.85
CA ASN A 295 -28.31 9.72 15.39
C ASN A 295 -27.64 9.97 14.02
N THR A 296 -28.14 10.95 13.26
CA THR A 296 -27.53 11.42 12.02
C THR A 296 -27.58 12.94 11.95
N LEU A 297 -26.42 13.60 12.02
CA LEU A 297 -26.31 15.03 11.68
C LEU A 297 -26.18 15.17 10.16
N ASN A 298 -26.68 16.26 9.58
CA ASN A 298 -26.64 16.53 8.14
C ASN A 298 -26.16 17.95 7.88
N SER A 299 -25.33 18.17 6.86
CA SER A 299 -24.96 19.51 6.40
C SER A 299 -26.10 20.22 5.66
N GLY A 300 -27.01 19.44 5.07
CA GLY A 300 -27.82 19.90 3.96
C GLY A 300 -27.01 19.97 2.67
N ILE A 301 -27.64 20.40 1.59
CA ILE A 301 -27.02 20.48 0.26
C ILE A 301 -25.95 21.58 0.26
N LEU A 302 -24.70 21.19 -0.02
CA LEU A 302 -23.56 22.07 -0.22
C LEU A 302 -23.20 22.11 -1.71
N ASN A 303 -23.15 23.32 -2.27
CA ASN A 303 -22.83 23.57 -3.68
C ASN A 303 -21.78 24.68 -3.87
N SER A 304 -21.12 25.08 -2.77
CA SER A 304 -19.95 25.95 -2.76
C SER A 304 -19.20 25.78 -1.43
N GLY A 305 -17.87 25.92 -1.48
CA GLY A 305 -16.97 25.62 -0.36
C GLY A 305 -16.14 24.35 -0.61
N ASN A 306 -15.32 24.02 0.38
CA ASN A 306 -14.38 22.88 0.34
C ASN A 306 -14.26 22.13 1.68
N SER A 307 -14.91 22.60 2.75
CA SER A 307 -14.94 21.94 4.05
C SER A 307 -16.24 22.21 4.81
N TYR A 308 -16.62 21.30 5.70
CA TYR A 308 -17.78 21.40 6.58
C TYR A 308 -17.50 20.76 7.94
N CYS A 309 -17.98 21.36 9.03
CA CYS A 309 -17.81 20.85 10.39
C CYS A 309 -19.16 20.51 11.03
N PHE A 310 -19.27 19.28 11.53
CA PHE A 310 -20.41 18.82 12.31
C PHE A 310 -20.20 19.14 13.80
N THR A 311 -20.99 20.07 14.35
CA THR A 311 -20.90 20.44 15.76
C THR A 311 -21.46 19.35 16.68
N ILE A 312 -20.59 18.73 17.47
CA ILE A 312 -20.91 17.74 18.50
C ILE A 312 -21.38 18.49 19.75
N SER A 313 -22.68 18.80 19.80
CA SER A 313 -23.26 19.62 20.88
C SER A 313 -23.42 18.86 22.21
N PRO A 314 -23.42 19.55 23.36
CA PRO A 314 -23.75 18.92 24.65
C PRO A 314 -25.14 18.27 24.67
N ALA A 315 -26.10 18.79 23.89
CA ALA A 315 -27.45 18.23 23.78
C ALA A 315 -27.46 16.87 23.09
N LEU A 316 -26.63 16.69 22.05
CA LEU A 316 -26.41 15.41 21.37
C LEU A 316 -25.75 14.40 22.32
N LEU A 317 -24.67 14.80 23.00
CA LEU A 317 -23.92 13.96 23.92
C LEU A 317 -24.81 13.44 25.07
N ASN A 318 -25.70 14.28 25.59
CA ASN A 318 -26.69 13.90 26.61
C ASN A 318 -27.75 12.88 26.13
N THR A 319 -27.84 12.55 24.84
CA THR A 319 -28.70 11.44 24.35
C THR A 319 -27.98 10.11 24.24
N LEU A 320 -26.65 10.08 24.38
CA LEU A 320 -25.82 8.90 24.20
C LEU A 320 -25.70 8.11 25.51
N SER A 321 -25.75 6.78 25.40
CA SER A 321 -25.89 5.84 26.52
C SER A 321 -24.56 5.26 27.04
N GLY A 322 -23.42 5.80 26.61
CA GLY A 322 -22.09 5.22 26.85
C GLY A 322 -21.01 6.29 27.00
N THR A 323 -19.79 5.86 27.32
CA THR A 323 -18.62 6.76 27.49
C THR A 323 -18.00 7.20 26.17
N TYR A 324 -18.28 6.50 25.08
CA TYR A 324 -17.82 6.76 23.72
C TYR A 324 -18.96 6.51 22.71
N PHE A 325 -18.75 6.92 21.46
CA PHE A 325 -19.56 6.55 20.30
C PHE A 325 -18.67 6.36 19.06
N ASP A 326 -19.22 5.68 18.05
CA ASP A 326 -18.61 5.49 16.74
C ASP A 326 -19.26 6.43 15.73
N TYR A 327 -18.53 6.88 14.72
CA TYR A 327 -19.12 7.70 13.65
C TYR A 327 -18.65 7.33 12.25
N VAL A 328 -19.54 7.51 11.28
CA VAL A 328 -19.25 7.39 9.85
C VAL A 328 -19.68 8.67 9.16
N VAL A 329 -18.74 9.31 8.46
CA VAL A 329 -19.05 10.42 7.56
C VAL A 329 -19.48 9.81 6.23
N ARG A 330 -20.62 10.25 5.69
CA ARG A 330 -21.11 9.87 4.36
C ARG A 330 -21.34 11.10 3.49
N GLY A 331 -20.83 11.08 2.27
CA GLY A 331 -21.08 12.08 1.24
C GLY A 331 -21.98 11.51 0.15
N ASP A 332 -23.17 12.10 -0.01
CA ASP A 332 -24.09 11.82 -1.12
C ASP A 332 -23.96 12.91 -2.19
N PHE A 333 -23.39 12.53 -3.33
CA PHE A 333 -23.06 13.44 -4.43
C PHE A 333 -24.14 13.46 -5.51
N SER A 334 -24.30 14.60 -6.17
CA SER A 334 -25.16 14.73 -7.36
C SER A 334 -24.69 15.83 -8.31
N ILE A 335 -25.07 15.71 -9.59
CA ILE A 335 -24.87 16.77 -10.59
C ILE A 335 -26.02 16.74 -11.59
N ASN A 336 -26.55 17.90 -11.99
CA ASN A 336 -27.74 18.01 -12.87
C ASN A 336 -28.91 17.10 -12.43
N ALA A 337 -29.20 17.05 -11.12
CA ALA A 337 -30.17 16.17 -10.47
C ALA A 337 -29.93 14.64 -10.61
N THR A 338 -28.81 14.22 -11.20
CA THR A 338 -28.37 12.82 -11.23
C THR A 338 -27.59 12.49 -9.96
N SER A 339 -27.96 11.41 -9.26
CA SER A 339 -27.16 10.86 -8.16
C SER A 339 -25.86 10.22 -8.66
N LEU A 340 -24.76 10.47 -7.94
CA LEU A 340 -23.43 9.93 -8.21
C LEU A 340 -23.02 8.92 -7.11
N PRO A 341 -21.91 8.18 -7.27
CA PRO A 341 -21.45 7.21 -6.27
C PRO A 341 -21.23 7.88 -4.89
N SER A 342 -21.95 7.40 -3.88
CA SER A 342 -21.80 7.87 -2.49
C SER A 342 -20.50 7.36 -1.86
N GLN A 343 -19.92 8.13 -0.95
CA GLN A 343 -18.67 7.77 -0.27
C GLN A 343 -18.89 7.72 1.25
N ASN A 344 -18.21 6.80 1.93
CA ASN A 344 -18.18 6.68 3.38
C ASN A 344 -16.73 6.81 3.86
N ILE A 345 -16.51 7.49 4.99
CA ILE A 345 -15.26 7.43 5.77
C ILE A 345 -15.60 6.77 7.11
N GLY A 346 -14.99 5.61 7.35
CA GLY A 346 -15.36 4.68 8.42
C GLY A 346 -16.36 3.60 7.99
N VAL A 347 -16.56 2.61 8.85
CA VAL A 347 -17.40 1.43 8.62
C VAL A 347 -18.72 1.55 9.40
N PRO A 348 -19.90 1.44 8.76
CA PRO A 348 -21.18 1.46 9.46
C PRO A 348 -21.25 0.46 10.61
N GLY A 349 -21.45 0.97 11.83
CA GLY A 349 -21.51 0.17 13.05
C GLY A 349 -20.15 -0.24 13.67
N TYR A 350 -19.03 0.32 13.20
CA TYR A 350 -17.70 0.20 13.82
C TYR A 350 -16.93 1.54 13.84
N GLY A 351 -17.28 2.48 12.96
CA GLY A 351 -16.73 3.83 12.97
C GLY A 351 -15.43 3.98 12.19
N GLN A 352 -14.57 4.90 12.62
CA GLN A 352 -13.22 5.09 12.10
C GLN A 352 -12.28 3.97 12.55
N ASN A 353 -12.52 3.43 13.74
CA ASN A 353 -11.74 2.35 14.34
C ASN A 353 -12.29 0.94 14.00
N GLY A 354 -11.56 -0.07 14.48
CA GLY A 354 -11.89 -1.48 14.24
C GLY A 354 -12.77 -2.13 15.31
N THR A 355 -13.22 -1.40 16.33
CA THR A 355 -14.04 -1.96 17.42
C THR A 355 -15.39 -1.25 17.55
N GLN A 356 -15.93 -1.04 18.76
CA GLN A 356 -17.25 -0.43 18.95
C GLN A 356 -17.30 0.41 20.22
N ASN A 357 -17.85 1.60 20.07
CA ASN A 357 -17.74 2.74 20.98
C ASN A 357 -16.26 3.07 21.29
N ASP A 358 -15.46 3.38 20.25
CA ASP A 358 -14.04 3.77 20.42
C ASP A 358 -13.56 5.00 19.62
N ASP A 359 -14.36 5.61 18.74
CA ASP A 359 -13.92 6.80 17.98
C ASP A 359 -13.87 8.11 18.78
N TYR A 360 -14.92 8.40 19.56
CA TYR A 360 -15.12 9.73 20.15
C TYR A 360 -15.70 9.62 21.56
N ALA A 361 -15.04 10.21 22.56
CA ALA A 361 -15.49 10.15 23.96
C ALA A 361 -16.65 11.11 24.24
N VAL A 362 -17.72 10.64 24.88
CA VAL A 362 -18.90 11.45 25.23
C VAL A 362 -18.56 12.54 26.25
N SER A 363 -17.53 12.32 27.06
CA SER A 363 -16.93 13.30 27.95
C SER A 363 -15.41 13.18 27.94
N CYS A 364 -14.69 14.31 27.84
CA CYS A 364 -13.26 14.34 28.16
C CYS A 364 -13.06 13.96 29.64
N GLU A 365 -12.18 12.99 29.93
CA GLU A 365 -11.85 12.67 31.32
C GLU A 365 -11.13 13.85 31.98
N SER A 366 -11.61 14.27 33.15
CA SER A 366 -11.08 15.44 33.87
C SER A 366 -9.77 15.13 34.61
N ASN A 367 -8.70 14.85 33.86
CA ASN A 367 -7.34 15.10 34.33
C ASN A 367 -6.98 16.59 34.10
N PRO A 368 -6.03 17.15 34.87
CA PRO A 368 -5.93 18.60 35.02
C PRO A 368 -5.43 19.31 33.76
N THR A 369 -6.19 20.33 33.35
CA THR A 369 -5.85 21.34 32.32
C THR A 369 -5.35 20.76 31.00
N ASP A 370 -6.28 20.56 30.07
CA ASP A 370 -5.99 20.67 28.64
C ASP A 370 -5.27 22.03 28.38
N PRO A 371 -4.01 22.04 27.93
CA PRO A 371 -3.22 23.26 27.83
C PRO A 371 -3.60 24.03 26.57
N SER A 372 -4.43 25.06 26.75
CA SER A 372 -4.84 25.97 25.68
C SER A 372 -3.65 26.44 24.84
N LEU A 373 -3.82 26.44 23.51
CA LEU A 373 -2.78 26.77 22.52
C LEU A 373 -2.40 28.27 22.56
N CYS A 374 -1.69 28.68 23.62
CA CYS A 374 -1.43 30.06 24.00
C CYS A 374 0.07 30.37 24.03
N CYS A 375 0.63 30.63 22.85
CA CYS A 375 1.96 31.22 22.77
C CYS A 375 1.94 32.67 23.31
N ASP A 376 2.43 32.85 24.54
CA ASP A 376 3.70 33.57 24.76
C ASP A 376 4.08 33.55 26.24
N ILE A 377 5.16 32.82 26.59
CA ILE A 377 5.90 33.07 27.83
C ILE A 377 6.51 34.48 27.69
N PRO A 378 6.13 35.49 28.50
CA PRO A 378 6.46 36.88 28.17
C PRO A 378 7.96 37.17 28.14
N GLY A 379 8.48 37.43 26.93
CA GLY A 379 9.90 37.65 26.67
C GLY A 379 10.69 36.42 26.20
N PHE A 380 10.06 35.25 26.05
CA PHE A 380 10.74 34.04 25.58
C PHE A 380 11.22 34.16 24.12
N GLU A 381 12.54 34.24 23.99
CA GLU A 381 13.27 34.43 22.73
C GLU A 381 14.20 33.26 22.46
N VAL A 382 14.25 32.84 21.19
CA VAL A 382 15.02 31.69 20.70
C VAL A 382 15.93 32.11 19.55
N SER A 383 17.22 31.79 19.62
CA SER A 383 18.15 32.04 18.51
C SER A 383 19.22 30.95 18.38
N ILE A 384 19.67 30.67 17.15
CA ILE A 384 20.73 29.68 16.89
C ILE A 384 22.04 30.41 16.58
N ARG A 385 23.11 30.08 17.32
CA ARG A 385 24.47 30.53 17.01
C ARG A 385 25.17 29.53 16.10
N LYS A 386 25.74 30.05 14.99
CA LYS A 386 26.63 29.29 14.09
C LYS A 386 27.82 28.71 14.87
N PRO A 387 28.34 27.51 14.52
CA PRO A 387 29.54 26.98 15.16
C PRO A 387 30.75 27.89 14.88
N ARG A 388 31.72 27.91 15.79
CA ARG A 388 33.04 28.50 15.49
C ARG A 388 33.98 27.42 14.96
N PHE A 389 34.77 27.79 13.96
CA PHE A 389 35.91 27.07 13.35
C PHE A 389 36.09 25.60 13.76
N GLY A 390 35.73 24.67 12.86
CA GLY A 390 36.03 23.24 13.00
C GLY A 390 35.07 22.42 13.88
N SER A 391 34.01 23.02 14.41
CA SER A 391 32.96 22.31 15.15
C SER A 391 31.68 22.16 14.31
N ASP A 392 31.05 20.98 14.38
CA ASP A 392 29.69 20.72 13.85
C ASP A 392 28.59 20.96 14.92
N GLN A 393 28.94 21.52 16.07
CA GLN A 393 28.01 21.77 17.17
C GLN A 393 27.45 23.19 17.13
N LEU A 394 26.12 23.29 16.98
CA LEU A 394 25.32 24.49 17.10
C LEU A 394 25.09 24.84 18.57
N SER A 395 24.73 26.09 18.84
CA SER A 395 24.26 26.50 20.18
C SER A 395 22.92 27.20 20.04
N LEU A 396 21.86 26.51 20.49
CA LEU A 396 20.53 27.07 20.64
C LEU A 396 20.51 27.90 21.92
N ILE A 397 20.21 29.19 21.81
CA ILE A 397 20.11 30.14 22.92
C ILE A 397 18.63 30.29 23.27
N LEU A 398 18.29 30.03 24.53
CA LEU A 398 16.97 30.30 25.11
C LEU A 398 17.11 31.45 26.12
N SER A 399 16.27 32.46 26.01
CA SER A 399 16.33 33.67 26.85
C SER A 399 14.96 34.26 27.15
N GLY A 400 14.85 35.00 28.26
CA GLY A 400 13.62 35.65 28.72
C GLY A 400 12.59 34.72 29.37
N ILE A 401 12.94 33.46 29.64
CA ILE A 401 12.12 32.56 30.45
C ILE A 401 12.13 33.08 31.89
N THR A 402 10.95 33.30 32.47
CA THR A 402 10.77 33.83 33.84
C THR A 402 10.06 32.85 34.77
N THR A 403 9.14 32.04 34.25
CA THR A 403 8.52 30.91 34.97
C THR A 403 9.45 29.69 34.99
N PRO A 404 9.46 28.85 36.06
CA PRO A 404 10.13 27.56 36.02
C PRO A 404 9.56 26.64 34.94
N VAL A 405 10.43 25.91 34.24
CA VAL A 405 10.04 24.98 33.15
C VAL A 405 10.16 23.52 33.60
N GLN A 406 9.24 22.69 33.12
CA GLN A 406 9.13 21.25 33.45
C GLN A 406 9.42 20.33 32.25
N GLU A 407 9.33 20.86 31.04
CA GLU A 407 9.65 20.17 29.78
C GLU A 407 10.30 21.15 28.80
N ILE A 408 11.32 20.69 28.08
CA ILE A 408 11.87 21.35 26.89
C ILE A 408 12.04 20.28 25.80
N GLU A 409 11.31 20.42 24.69
CA GLU A 409 11.45 19.61 23.48
C GLU A 409 12.11 20.44 22.37
N VAL A 410 13.06 19.85 21.64
CA VAL A 410 13.60 20.41 20.40
C VAL A 410 13.50 19.35 19.31
N SER A 411 12.69 19.60 18.28
CA SER A 411 12.36 18.66 17.21
C SER A 411 12.67 19.23 15.82
N VAL A 412 13.16 18.40 14.90
CA VAL A 412 13.24 18.76 13.46
C VAL A 412 11.86 18.63 12.86
N ILE A 413 11.37 19.70 12.23
CA ILE A 413 10.03 19.73 11.59
C ILE A 413 10.08 19.76 10.06
N ASP A 414 11.16 20.27 9.47
CA ASP A 414 11.37 20.35 8.03
C ASP A 414 12.88 20.39 7.71
N TYR A 415 13.26 19.88 6.54
CA TYR A 415 14.61 20.00 6.01
C TYR A 415 14.68 19.88 4.49
N HIS A 416 15.72 20.50 3.91
CA HIS A 416 16.04 20.46 2.49
C HIS A 416 17.55 20.24 2.28
N VAL A 417 17.92 19.56 1.19
CA VAL A 417 19.33 19.29 0.84
C VAL A 417 19.60 19.73 -0.60
N THR A 418 20.41 20.75 -0.77
CA THR A 418 20.81 21.28 -2.09
C THR A 418 22.26 20.91 -2.39
N TYR A 419 22.52 20.37 -3.59
CA TYR A 419 23.87 20.07 -4.08
C TYR A 419 24.25 21.11 -5.13
N GLY A 420 25.50 21.59 -5.08
CA GLY A 420 26.03 22.57 -6.06
C GLY A 420 26.25 21.99 -7.46
N ASP A 421 26.29 20.66 -7.57
CA ASP A 421 26.25 19.88 -8.80
C ASP A 421 25.36 18.64 -8.54
N PRO A 422 24.37 18.32 -9.39
CA PRO A 422 23.54 17.12 -9.22
C PRO A 422 24.33 15.81 -9.11
N ALA A 423 25.48 15.69 -9.79
CA ALA A 423 26.33 14.50 -9.73
C ALA A 423 26.96 14.28 -8.36
N CYS A 424 27.00 15.30 -7.49
CA CYS A 424 27.51 15.19 -6.12
C CYS A 424 26.52 14.58 -5.12
N ARG A 425 25.26 14.36 -5.53
CA ARG A 425 24.26 13.67 -4.71
C ARG A 425 24.56 12.16 -4.67
N PRO A 426 24.87 11.58 -3.51
CA PRO A 426 25.05 10.13 -3.40
C PRO A 426 23.71 9.39 -3.56
N ALA A 427 23.77 8.12 -4.00
CA ALA A 427 22.59 7.26 -4.15
C ALA A 427 21.86 6.97 -2.83
N SER A 428 22.51 7.18 -1.68
CA SER A 428 21.88 7.26 -0.36
C SER A 428 22.47 8.43 0.41
N LEU A 429 21.62 9.21 1.09
CA LEU A 429 22.05 10.35 1.90
C LEU A 429 22.54 9.93 3.30
N GLY A 430 22.47 8.65 3.66
CA GLY A 430 22.75 8.15 5.01
C GLY A 430 21.63 8.49 6.01
N ILE A 431 21.94 8.41 7.31
CA ILE A 431 21.01 8.79 8.39
C ILE A 431 21.34 10.23 8.83
N PHE A 432 20.47 11.16 8.45
CA PHE A 432 20.62 12.60 8.71
C PHE A 432 19.36 13.19 9.34
N GLY A 433 19.45 14.41 9.88
CA GLY A 433 18.38 15.05 10.64
C GLY A 433 18.31 14.65 12.12
N ASN A 434 19.05 13.62 12.57
CA ASN A 434 19.01 13.20 13.96
C ASN A 434 19.76 14.20 14.85
N LEU A 435 19.10 14.64 15.91
CA LEU A 435 19.60 15.57 16.92
C LEU A 435 20.32 14.82 18.05
N SER A 436 21.35 15.43 18.60
CA SER A 436 22.05 14.98 19.80
C SER A 436 22.56 16.17 20.61
N SER A 437 22.53 16.06 21.94
CA SER A 437 23.16 17.01 22.85
C SER A 437 24.07 16.29 23.83
N ASN A 438 25.10 16.98 24.32
CA ASN A 438 25.93 16.52 25.43
C ASN A 438 25.49 17.10 26.78
N GLN A 439 24.35 17.79 26.86
CA GLN A 439 23.71 18.17 28.12
C GLN A 439 22.71 17.09 28.52
N SER A 440 23.16 16.13 29.33
CA SER A 440 22.29 15.10 29.91
C SER A 440 21.25 15.67 30.88
N THR A 441 21.48 16.88 31.41
CA THR A 441 20.51 17.63 32.20
C THR A 441 20.48 19.11 31.81
N LEU A 442 19.32 19.75 31.97
CA LEU A 442 19.15 21.20 31.82
C LEU A 442 18.45 21.75 33.07
N ASN A 443 19.24 22.38 33.95
CA ASN A 443 18.74 23.12 35.12
C ASN A 443 17.78 22.35 36.04
N GLY A 444 17.94 21.02 36.11
CA GLY A 444 17.09 20.11 36.89
C GLY A 444 16.27 19.13 36.07
N LEU A 445 16.03 19.40 34.77
CA LEU A 445 15.39 18.49 33.81
C LEU A 445 16.39 17.46 33.26
N ASN A 446 15.92 16.27 32.91
CA ASN A 446 16.75 15.12 32.47
C ASN A 446 16.47 14.78 31.00
N LEU A 447 17.52 14.55 30.21
CA LEU A 447 17.43 14.19 28.79
C LEU A 447 16.91 12.75 28.63
N ASN A 448 15.69 12.59 28.11
CA ASN A 448 15.04 11.28 27.94
C ASN A 448 15.37 10.60 26.60
N GLY A 449 15.73 11.38 25.57
CA GLY A 449 15.98 10.87 24.23
C GLY A 449 17.06 11.66 23.49
N SER A 450 17.93 10.95 22.77
CA SER A 450 18.88 11.55 21.83
C SER A 450 19.26 10.58 20.71
N GLY A 451 19.69 11.10 19.57
CA GLY A 451 19.99 10.30 18.37
C GLY A 451 18.77 10.01 17.47
N THR A 452 17.61 10.61 17.77
CA THR A 452 16.42 10.66 16.89
C THR A 452 16.24 12.10 16.37
N GLN A 453 15.17 12.40 15.63
CA GLN A 453 14.86 13.79 15.20
C GLN A 453 14.32 14.70 16.33
N VAL A 454 14.33 14.22 17.59
CA VAL A 454 13.82 14.95 18.77
C VAL A 454 14.83 14.85 19.92
N LEU A 455 15.00 15.94 20.65
CA LEU A 455 15.61 15.98 21.98
C LEU A 455 14.56 16.41 22.98
N ASP A 456 14.44 15.70 24.09
CA ASP A 456 13.41 15.92 25.10
C ASP A 456 14.02 15.89 26.51
N TRP A 457 13.78 16.95 27.28
CA TRP A 457 14.22 17.08 28.68
C TRP A 457 13.01 17.25 29.61
N THR A 458 12.66 16.22 30.40
CA THR A 458 11.55 16.27 31.37
C THR A 458 11.92 15.66 32.73
N ALA A 459 10.92 15.25 33.52
CA ALA A 459 11.03 14.40 34.71
C ALA A 459 12.13 14.86 35.70
N GLY A 460 12.16 16.16 35.97
CA GLY A 460 13.20 16.82 36.74
C GLY A 460 12.71 17.59 37.96
N THR A 461 13.60 18.38 38.55
CA THR A 461 13.20 19.49 39.42
C THR A 461 13.00 20.73 38.55
N PRO A 462 11.79 21.30 38.43
CA PRO A 462 11.56 22.45 37.55
C PRO A 462 12.34 23.69 37.98
N GLY A 463 12.85 24.46 37.01
CA GLY A 463 13.67 25.63 37.26
C GLY A 463 13.67 26.62 36.10
N VAL A 464 14.03 27.88 36.36
CA VAL A 464 14.06 28.95 35.35
C VAL A 464 15.32 28.83 34.50
N PHE A 465 15.21 28.46 33.21
CA PHE A 465 16.36 28.29 32.32
C PHE A 465 16.58 29.49 31.39
N ASN A 466 17.76 30.09 31.44
CA ASN A 466 18.22 31.06 30.45
C ASN A 466 19.67 30.73 30.10
N GLY A 467 19.95 30.28 28.89
CA GLY A 467 21.23 29.64 28.59
C GLY A 467 21.37 29.08 27.18
N GLN A 468 22.39 28.24 26.99
CA GLN A 468 22.73 27.62 25.71
C GLN A 468 22.59 26.10 25.77
N ILE A 469 21.76 25.56 24.89
CA ILE A 469 21.66 24.12 24.62
C ILE A 469 22.57 23.81 23.41
N PRO A 470 23.67 23.06 23.60
CA PRO A 470 24.56 22.69 22.52
C PRO A 470 24.01 21.48 21.77
N ILE A 471 23.76 21.61 20.47
CA ILE A 471 23.07 20.60 19.64
C ILE A 471 23.95 20.24 18.44
N LYS A 472 24.03 18.96 18.11
CA LYS A 472 24.55 18.46 16.82
C LYS A 472 23.41 17.81 16.07
N ILE A 473 23.28 18.12 14.78
CA ILE A 473 22.39 17.45 13.84
C ILE A 473 23.23 16.60 12.89
N SER A 474 22.87 15.35 12.62
CA SER A 474 23.57 14.54 11.63
C SER A 474 23.31 15.11 10.23
N LYS A 475 24.39 15.37 9.47
CA LYS A 475 24.32 15.96 8.12
C LYS A 475 24.05 14.88 7.06
N PRO A 476 23.33 15.20 5.97
CA PRO A 476 23.21 14.32 4.81
C PRO A 476 24.57 14.13 4.14
N SER A 477 24.73 12.95 3.54
CA SER A 477 25.94 12.57 2.82
C SER A 477 26.08 13.36 1.51
N ILE A 478 27.33 13.64 1.15
CA ILE A 478 27.75 14.19 -0.14
C ILE A 478 28.91 13.33 -0.68
N LEU A 479 29.05 13.20 -2.00
CA LEU A 479 30.18 12.45 -2.57
C LEU A 479 31.51 13.13 -2.22
N LYS A 480 32.49 12.32 -1.80
CA LYS A 480 33.84 12.78 -1.38
C LYS A 480 34.75 13.11 -2.57
N LEU A 481 34.31 14.02 -3.43
CA LEU A 481 35.10 14.61 -4.52
C LEU A 481 35.44 16.07 -4.20
N SER A 482 36.62 16.55 -4.58
CA SER A 482 37.10 17.90 -4.23
C SER A 482 36.31 19.06 -4.85
N CYS A 483 35.44 18.78 -5.82
CA CYS A 483 34.50 19.74 -6.41
C CYS A 483 33.13 19.76 -5.71
N CYS A 484 32.80 18.76 -4.88
CA CYS A 484 31.45 18.59 -4.37
C CYS A 484 31.15 19.51 -3.19
N LYS A 485 30.10 20.32 -3.37
CA LYS A 485 29.59 21.31 -2.42
C LYS A 485 28.09 21.11 -2.24
N GLY A 486 27.58 21.44 -1.07
CA GLY A 486 26.14 21.39 -0.80
C GLY A 486 25.77 22.04 0.52
N THR A 487 24.48 22.29 0.68
CA THR A 487 23.86 22.92 1.85
C THR A 487 22.74 22.03 2.37
N PHE A 488 22.71 21.88 3.69
CA PHE A 488 21.62 21.26 4.43
C PHE A 488 20.91 22.35 5.23
N SER A 489 19.70 22.67 4.79
CA SER A 489 18.81 23.64 5.42
C SER A 489 17.78 22.87 6.26
N PHE A 490 17.49 23.31 7.47
CA PHE A 490 16.51 22.63 8.34
C PHE A 490 15.87 23.61 9.33
N CYS A 491 14.67 23.28 9.79
CA CYS A 491 13.93 24.03 10.79
C CYS A 491 13.76 23.21 12.08
N LEU A 492 14.10 23.82 13.21
CA LEU A 492 13.85 23.27 14.54
C LEU A 492 12.62 23.95 15.15
N LYS A 493 11.69 23.15 15.66
CA LYS A 493 10.68 23.58 16.61
C LYS A 493 11.25 23.43 18.02
N ILE A 494 11.10 24.46 18.84
CA ILE A 494 11.41 24.45 20.27
C ILE A 494 10.08 24.61 20.98
N LYS A 495 9.69 23.60 21.75
CA LYS A 495 8.48 23.58 22.58
C LYS A 495 8.92 23.56 24.04
N ILE A 496 8.29 24.38 24.86
CA ILE A 496 8.54 24.48 26.29
C ILE A 496 7.22 24.38 27.03
N VAL A 497 7.20 23.64 28.15
CA VAL A 497 6.08 23.61 29.09
C VAL A 497 6.53 24.16 30.44
N ASP A 498 5.80 25.15 30.95
CA ASP A 498 6.04 25.71 32.29
C ASP A 498 5.33 24.91 33.40
N VAL A 499 5.65 25.20 34.67
CA VAL A 499 5.04 24.52 35.84
C VAL A 499 3.55 24.82 36.05
N ASN A 500 2.95 25.70 35.25
CA ASN A 500 1.51 25.96 35.21
C ASN A 500 0.85 25.30 33.97
N CYS A 501 1.58 24.40 33.29
CA CYS A 501 1.19 23.73 32.05
C CYS A 501 1.05 24.66 30.83
N ASN A 502 1.56 25.90 30.85
CA ASN A 502 1.57 26.74 29.66
C ASN A 502 2.56 26.18 28.63
N VAL A 503 2.08 25.92 27.40
CA VAL A 503 2.92 25.45 26.28
C VAL A 503 3.26 26.62 25.37
N CYS A 504 4.54 26.83 25.07
CA CYS A 504 4.99 27.82 24.10
C CYS A 504 5.91 27.18 23.06
N GLU A 505 5.62 27.43 21.78
CA GLU A 505 6.41 26.93 20.65
C GLU A 505 7.03 28.08 19.86
N LYS A 506 8.29 27.92 19.45
CA LYS A 506 9.00 28.84 18.53
C LYS A 506 9.76 28.02 17.48
N ILE A 507 9.82 28.51 16.25
CA ILE A 507 10.51 27.84 15.14
C ILE A 507 11.72 28.68 14.72
N VAL A 508 12.87 28.02 14.50
CA VAL A 508 14.10 28.65 13.99
C VAL A 508 14.74 27.76 12.92
N CYS A 509 15.03 28.34 11.76
CA CYS A 509 15.59 27.65 10.60
C CYS A 509 17.05 28.04 10.34
N PHE A 510 17.83 27.12 9.76
CA PHE A 510 19.28 27.26 9.68
C PHE A 510 19.93 26.47 8.53
N ASP A 511 20.98 27.05 7.94
CA ASP A 511 21.79 26.42 6.88
C ASP A 511 23.17 25.95 7.38
N LEU A 512 23.49 24.67 7.14
CA LEU A 512 24.80 24.06 7.33
C LEU A 512 25.46 23.66 6.00
N PRO A 513 26.74 24.01 5.75
CA PRO A 513 27.49 23.48 4.62
C PRO A 513 27.92 22.02 4.83
N LEU A 514 27.99 21.27 3.72
CA LEU A 514 28.34 19.85 3.68
C LEU A 514 29.83 19.56 3.39
N GLU A 515 30.67 20.58 3.27
CA GLU A 515 32.12 20.41 3.02
C GLU A 515 32.89 19.96 4.28
N GLU A 516 33.81 19.01 4.13
CA GLU A 516 34.94 18.83 5.06
C GLU A 516 35.95 19.97 4.83
N GLN A 517 36.15 20.84 5.83
CA GLN A 517 37.22 21.84 5.74
C GLN A 517 38.60 21.15 5.82
N LYS A 518 39.34 21.18 4.70
CA LYS A 518 40.73 20.71 4.63
C LYS A 518 41.60 21.42 5.67
N ILE A 519 42.03 20.68 6.68
CA ILE A 519 43.20 21.04 7.51
C ILE A 519 44.42 20.29 6.94
N ILE A 520 45.56 20.97 6.93
CA ILE A 520 46.74 20.60 6.15
C ILE A 520 47.61 19.60 6.94
N SER A 521 47.97 18.47 6.33
CA SER A 521 49.12 17.66 6.72
C SER A 521 50.06 17.52 5.52
N ASN A 522 51.35 17.66 5.75
CA ASN A 522 52.37 17.61 4.70
C ASN A 522 52.67 16.16 4.32
N ASP A 523 52.65 15.84 3.03
CA ASP A 523 53.37 14.71 2.47
C ASP A 523 54.11 15.16 1.19
N THR A 524 55.35 14.72 1.04
CA THR A 524 56.22 15.03 -0.10
C THR A 524 55.99 14.06 -1.26
N PRO A 525 56.14 14.49 -2.53
CA PRO A 525 55.76 13.70 -3.70
C PRO A 525 56.69 12.49 -3.97
N ILE A 526 56.16 11.52 -4.71
CA ILE A 526 56.90 10.39 -5.30
C ILE A 526 56.72 10.42 -6.83
N GLU A 527 57.80 10.16 -7.56
CA GLU A 527 58.03 10.42 -8.99
C GLU A 527 59.06 9.39 -9.53
N ILE A 528 59.12 8.99 -10.81
CA ILE A 528 58.36 9.34 -12.04
C ILE A 528 57.93 8.02 -12.74
N GLY A 529 56.80 8.02 -13.46
CA GLY A 529 56.42 6.94 -14.39
C GLY A 529 55.49 7.45 -15.50
N ASP A 530 56.05 7.82 -16.66
CA ASP A 530 55.43 8.77 -17.61
C ASP A 530 55.11 8.19 -19.01
N LEU A 531 54.25 8.92 -19.75
CA LEU A 531 53.87 8.84 -21.17
C LEU A 531 52.99 7.66 -21.66
N GLY A 532 51.81 7.96 -22.23
CA GLY A 532 50.96 6.97 -22.93
C GLY A 532 49.55 7.38 -23.39
N ASP A 533 49.37 8.52 -24.08
CA ASP A 533 48.11 8.98 -24.73
C ASP A 533 48.44 9.39 -26.20
N PRO A 534 47.58 9.31 -27.25
CA PRO A 534 46.18 9.77 -27.22
C PRO A 534 45.07 9.11 -28.09
N LYS A 535 43.83 9.29 -27.59
CA LYS A 535 42.52 9.46 -28.30
C LYS A 535 41.83 8.28 -29.03
N PRO A 536 40.47 8.32 -29.12
CA PRO A 536 39.63 7.30 -29.78
C PRO A 536 39.17 7.67 -31.21
N THR A 537 38.72 6.69 -32.00
CA THR A 537 38.19 6.89 -33.38
C THR A 537 36.97 6.02 -33.76
N GLY A 538 35.84 6.19 -33.05
CA GLY A 538 34.47 5.81 -33.48
C GLY A 538 34.18 4.31 -33.74
N PRO A 539 33.01 3.96 -34.32
CA PRO A 539 31.78 4.76 -34.50
C PRO A 539 30.65 4.35 -33.51
N ILE A 540 29.51 5.04 -33.55
CA ILE A 540 28.30 4.62 -32.81
C ILE A 540 27.62 3.45 -33.55
N ILE A 541 27.28 2.39 -32.80
CA ILE A 541 26.30 1.37 -33.18
C ILE A 541 25.27 1.29 -32.05
N ILE A 542 23.98 1.20 -32.38
CA ILE A 542 22.88 1.16 -31.42
C ILE A 542 22.52 -0.30 -31.12
N GLY A 543 22.52 -0.67 -29.83
CA GLY A 543 21.77 -1.81 -29.30
C GLY A 543 22.60 -3.01 -28.83
N ASP A 544 22.84 -3.09 -27.51
CA ASP A 544 22.74 -4.34 -26.74
C ASP A 544 22.35 -4.05 -25.28
N LEU A 545 21.91 -5.06 -24.54
CA LEU A 545 21.23 -4.98 -23.25
C LEU A 545 22.18 -5.15 -22.04
N SER A 546 23.01 -4.16 -21.73
CA SER A 546 23.74 -4.14 -20.45
C SER A 546 24.16 -2.76 -19.95
N ASP A 547 23.36 -2.17 -19.06
CA ASP A 547 23.82 -1.18 -18.07
C ASP A 547 23.01 -1.37 -16.76
N LEU A 548 23.34 -2.45 -16.03
CA LEU A 548 22.82 -2.67 -14.69
C LEU A 548 23.63 -1.83 -13.68
N PRO A 549 22.98 -1.10 -12.75
CA PRO A 549 23.71 -0.36 -11.73
C PRO A 549 24.51 -1.33 -10.85
N ILE A 550 25.76 -0.96 -10.53
CA ILE A 550 26.66 -1.82 -9.75
C ILE A 550 26.08 -2.02 -8.34
N THR A 551 25.52 -3.21 -8.10
CA THR A 551 25.00 -3.62 -6.81
C THR A 551 26.13 -3.87 -5.82
N ASN A 552 25.80 -3.99 -4.51
CA ASN A 552 26.73 -4.65 -3.59
C ASN A 552 27.02 -6.06 -4.14
N PRO A 553 28.26 -6.60 -4.07
CA PRO A 553 28.55 -7.97 -4.51
C PRO A 553 27.79 -9.06 -3.74
N ASN A 554 27.02 -8.71 -2.70
CA ASN A 554 26.10 -9.59 -1.97
C ASN A 554 24.61 -9.32 -2.25
N ASP A 555 24.25 -8.26 -3.00
CA ASP A 555 22.87 -7.93 -3.39
C ASP A 555 22.48 -8.69 -4.67
N VAL A 556 21.22 -9.15 -4.73
CA VAL A 556 20.54 -9.59 -5.97
C VAL A 556 19.16 -8.95 -6.05
N TYR A 557 18.87 -8.33 -7.20
CA TYR A 557 17.57 -7.72 -7.49
C TYR A 557 16.68 -8.71 -8.25
N ASN A 558 15.42 -8.86 -7.83
CA ASN A 558 14.41 -9.57 -8.64
C ASN A 558 13.50 -8.54 -9.34
N PRO A 559 13.63 -8.35 -10.66
CA PRO A 559 12.85 -7.36 -11.40
C PRO A 559 11.35 -7.67 -11.46
N LYS A 560 10.92 -8.91 -11.19
CA LYS A 560 9.51 -9.28 -11.13
C LYS A 560 8.81 -8.87 -9.83
N THR A 561 9.56 -8.61 -8.75
CA THR A 561 9.01 -8.24 -7.44
C THR A 561 9.44 -6.86 -6.98
N GLY A 562 10.39 -6.22 -7.66
CA GLY A 562 10.94 -4.92 -7.26
C GLY A 562 11.77 -4.97 -5.97
N LYS A 563 12.22 -6.15 -5.56
CA LYS A 563 12.91 -6.36 -4.27
C LYS A 563 14.37 -6.75 -4.43
N THR A 564 15.19 -6.28 -3.51
CA THR A 564 16.61 -6.61 -3.39
C THR A 564 16.82 -7.55 -2.19
N TRP A 565 17.60 -8.60 -2.41
CA TRP A 565 17.84 -9.69 -1.46
C TRP A 565 19.33 -9.99 -1.33
N MET A 566 19.73 -10.72 -0.30
CA MET A 566 21.06 -11.34 -0.29
C MET A 566 21.19 -12.42 -1.38
N ASN A 567 22.30 -12.45 -2.09
CA ASN A 567 22.59 -13.47 -3.12
C ASN A 567 23.00 -14.85 -2.55
N LYS A 568 23.06 -14.98 -1.22
CA LYS A 568 23.37 -16.22 -0.48
C LYS A 568 22.37 -16.42 0.66
N ASN A 569 22.17 -17.67 1.09
CA ASN A 569 21.54 -17.94 2.38
C ASN A 569 22.45 -17.45 3.52
N LEU A 570 21.88 -17.07 4.65
CA LEU A 570 22.68 -16.62 5.80
C LEU A 570 23.55 -17.79 6.31
N GLY A 571 24.85 -17.53 6.51
CA GLY A 571 25.84 -18.56 6.84
C GLY A 571 26.42 -19.36 5.65
N ALA A 572 25.95 -19.14 4.42
CA ALA A 572 26.48 -19.84 3.24
C ALA A 572 27.81 -19.24 2.75
N SER A 573 28.71 -20.10 2.27
CA SER A 573 30.02 -19.66 1.77
C SER A 573 29.95 -19.12 0.34
N GLN A 574 29.12 -19.73 -0.53
CA GLN A 574 29.00 -19.36 -1.95
C GLN A 574 27.55 -19.12 -2.40
N VAL A 575 27.41 -18.47 -3.57
CA VAL A 575 26.14 -18.39 -4.29
C VAL A 575 25.86 -19.75 -4.91
N ALA A 576 24.61 -20.22 -4.90
CA ALA A 576 24.27 -21.57 -5.32
C ALA A 576 24.65 -21.88 -6.77
N THR A 577 25.37 -22.97 -6.95
CA THR A 577 25.76 -23.55 -8.24
C THR A 577 24.80 -24.66 -8.72
N SER A 578 24.01 -25.23 -7.80
CA SER A 578 22.90 -26.17 -8.07
C SER A 578 21.83 -26.08 -6.98
N PRO A 579 20.63 -26.67 -7.15
CA PRO A 579 19.63 -26.76 -6.07
C PRO A 579 20.13 -27.53 -4.84
N THR A 580 21.13 -28.39 -5.00
CA THR A 580 21.69 -29.31 -3.99
C THR A 580 23.10 -28.91 -3.53
N ASP A 581 23.50 -27.66 -3.79
CA ASP A 581 24.81 -27.11 -3.43
C ASP A 581 24.94 -26.92 -1.90
N SER A 582 25.65 -27.86 -1.25
CA SER A 582 25.84 -27.89 0.19
C SER A 582 26.64 -26.71 0.75
N LEU A 583 27.46 -26.05 -0.08
CA LEU A 583 28.21 -24.84 0.30
C LEU A 583 27.33 -23.58 0.25
N ALA A 584 26.23 -23.63 -0.50
CA ALA A 584 25.24 -22.56 -0.61
C ALA A 584 24.03 -22.74 0.35
N TYR A 585 23.86 -23.90 0.98
CA TYR A 585 22.75 -24.18 1.90
C TYR A 585 22.65 -23.19 3.08
N GLY A 586 23.78 -22.72 3.61
CA GLY A 586 23.80 -21.85 4.79
C GLY A 586 23.30 -22.53 6.07
N ASP A 587 23.09 -21.74 7.12
CA ASP A 587 22.77 -22.24 8.46
C ASP A 587 21.25 -22.51 8.66
N LEU A 588 20.89 -23.05 9.84
CA LEU A 588 19.55 -23.48 10.21
C LEU A 588 19.13 -22.87 11.56
N TYR A 589 18.57 -21.66 11.50
CA TYR A 589 18.19 -20.84 12.65
C TYR A 589 16.90 -21.34 13.32
N GLN A 590 16.83 -21.25 14.66
CA GLN A 590 15.58 -21.32 15.41
C GLN A 590 14.84 -19.98 15.29
N TRP A 591 13.51 -19.99 15.18
CA TRP A 591 12.76 -18.79 14.84
C TRP A 591 12.87 -17.74 15.96
N GLY A 592 13.17 -16.49 15.60
CA GLY A 592 13.32 -15.38 16.55
C GLY A 592 14.67 -15.36 17.29
N ARG A 593 15.56 -16.33 17.09
CA ARG A 593 16.85 -16.40 17.78
C ARG A 593 17.95 -15.64 17.04
N LEU A 594 18.85 -14.98 17.77
CA LEU A 594 20.04 -14.32 17.22
C LEU A 594 21.10 -15.32 16.74
N THR A 595 22.05 -14.86 15.93
CA THR A 595 23.26 -15.61 15.55
C THR A 595 24.20 -15.76 16.75
N ASP A 596 24.04 -16.82 17.54
CA ASP A 596 24.83 -17.14 18.74
C ASP A 596 25.66 -18.44 18.60
N GLY A 597 25.57 -19.13 17.46
CA GLY A 597 26.21 -20.41 17.18
C GLY A 597 25.24 -21.58 17.08
N HIS A 598 24.02 -21.46 17.62
CA HIS A 598 23.01 -22.54 17.55
C HIS A 598 22.65 -22.92 16.12
N GLU A 599 22.69 -21.95 15.21
CA GLU A 599 22.27 -22.07 13.82
C GLU A 599 23.20 -23.00 13.01
N LYS A 600 24.43 -23.20 13.50
CA LYS A 600 25.43 -24.03 12.84
C LYS A 600 24.95 -25.47 12.74
N ARG A 601 25.10 -26.05 11.55
CA ARG A 601 24.71 -27.45 11.26
C ARG A 601 25.43 -28.50 12.13
N THR A 602 26.47 -28.09 12.85
CA THR A 602 27.29 -28.92 13.76
C THR A 602 27.25 -28.45 15.22
N SER A 603 26.38 -27.51 15.61
CA SER A 603 26.25 -27.09 17.01
C SER A 603 25.71 -28.22 17.88
N ASN A 604 26.09 -28.24 19.17
CA ASN A 604 25.56 -29.22 20.11
C ASN A 604 24.07 -28.96 20.38
N THR A 605 23.46 -29.83 21.17
CA THR A 605 22.05 -29.73 21.56
C THR A 605 21.88 -29.71 23.07
N THR A 606 20.94 -28.92 23.56
CA THR A 606 20.47 -28.96 24.96
C THR A 606 18.96 -29.16 25.01
N THR A 607 18.41 -29.69 26.11
CA THR A 607 16.96 -29.74 26.38
C THR A 607 16.51 -28.65 27.35
N THR A 608 17.40 -27.75 27.76
CA THR A 608 17.07 -26.61 28.63
C THR A 608 16.55 -25.46 27.78
N LEU A 609 15.27 -25.11 27.95
CA LEU A 609 14.68 -23.92 27.33
C LEU A 609 15.28 -22.64 27.92
N SER A 610 15.43 -21.60 27.10
CA SER A 610 15.89 -20.30 27.59
C SER A 610 14.78 -19.55 28.32
N ASN A 611 15.14 -18.85 29.40
CA ASN A 611 14.24 -17.95 30.13
C ASN A 611 14.34 -16.49 29.65
N SER A 612 15.06 -16.23 28.55
CA SER A 612 15.18 -14.91 27.93
C SER A 612 15.38 -15.04 26.41
N ASP A 613 15.38 -13.91 25.71
CA ASP A 613 15.59 -13.90 24.25
C ASP A 613 17.06 -14.06 23.85
N VAL A 614 18.00 -14.14 24.80
CA VAL A 614 19.44 -14.36 24.55
C VAL A 614 19.94 -15.49 25.46
N PRO A 615 20.02 -16.74 24.98
CA PRO A 615 20.35 -17.89 25.84
C PRO A 615 21.75 -17.85 26.47
N GLY A 616 22.70 -17.14 25.86
CA GLY A 616 24.08 -17.04 26.35
C GLY A 616 24.98 -18.24 26.02
N HIS A 617 24.49 -19.20 25.23
CA HIS A 617 25.23 -20.36 24.75
C HIS A 617 24.80 -20.71 23.31
N GLY A 618 25.71 -21.25 22.51
CA GLY A 618 25.50 -21.55 21.09
C GLY A 618 24.95 -22.95 20.79
N ASP A 619 24.18 -23.55 21.71
CA ASP A 619 23.59 -24.89 21.49
C ASP A 619 22.17 -24.77 20.94
N PHE A 620 21.81 -25.68 20.04
CA PHE A 620 20.45 -25.80 19.50
C PHE A 620 19.51 -26.37 20.56
N ILE A 621 18.47 -25.61 20.92
CA ILE A 621 17.58 -25.95 22.04
C ILE A 621 16.49 -26.90 21.56
N LEU A 622 16.47 -28.11 22.09
CA LEU A 622 15.48 -29.14 21.80
C LEU A 622 14.25 -29.01 22.70
N HIS A 623 13.08 -29.30 22.12
CA HIS A 623 11.80 -29.33 22.83
C HIS A 623 11.13 -30.71 22.64
N PRO A 624 11.69 -31.81 23.19
CA PRO A 624 11.21 -33.18 22.94
C PRO A 624 9.91 -33.54 23.69
N ASN A 625 9.48 -32.71 24.65
CA ASN A 625 8.37 -32.99 25.55
C ASN A 625 7.10 -32.22 25.13
N LEU A 626 5.93 -32.73 25.51
CA LEU A 626 4.64 -32.06 25.37
C LEU A 626 4.09 -31.70 26.77
N PRO A 627 3.18 -30.71 26.91
CA PRO A 627 2.43 -30.01 25.86
C PRO A 627 3.14 -28.78 25.24
N ALA A 628 2.60 -28.32 24.10
CA ALA A 628 2.99 -27.11 23.39
C ALA A 628 2.65 -25.82 24.19
N PRO A 629 3.21 -24.62 23.87
CA PRO A 629 3.92 -24.23 22.64
C PRO A 629 5.35 -24.77 22.50
N LEU A 630 5.72 -25.16 21.29
CA LEU A 630 7.02 -25.78 20.96
C LEU A 630 8.08 -24.74 20.53
N SER A 631 8.43 -23.84 21.45
CA SER A 631 9.50 -22.83 21.28
C SER A 631 10.80 -23.22 22.00
N TRP A 632 11.91 -22.55 21.67
CA TRP A 632 13.19 -22.64 22.36
C TRP A 632 13.27 -21.77 23.63
N ASN A 633 12.37 -20.79 23.79
CA ASN A 633 12.23 -19.96 24.98
C ASN A 633 10.93 -20.22 25.76
N SER A 634 10.96 -19.95 27.06
CA SER A 634 9.81 -19.95 27.97
C SER A 634 10.03 -18.89 29.06
N PRO A 635 9.26 -17.77 29.09
CA PRO A 635 8.12 -17.45 28.23
C PRO A 635 8.50 -17.27 26.75
N VAL A 636 7.51 -17.40 25.87
CA VAL A 636 7.67 -17.22 24.41
C VAL A 636 7.50 -15.74 24.06
N ASN A 637 8.45 -15.18 23.32
CA ASN A 637 8.36 -13.83 22.75
C ASN A 637 8.10 -13.90 21.23
N ILE A 638 7.02 -13.27 20.77
CA ILE A 638 6.63 -13.20 19.36
C ILE A 638 7.14 -11.93 18.64
N ASN A 639 7.67 -10.95 19.38
CA ASN A 639 8.12 -9.65 18.84
C ASN A 639 9.57 -9.68 18.36
N LEU A 640 10.15 -10.87 18.19
CA LEU A 640 11.49 -11.09 17.66
C LEU A 640 11.48 -11.02 16.13
N TRP A 641 12.62 -10.67 15.52
CA TRP A 641 12.82 -10.53 14.07
C TRP A 641 11.94 -9.49 13.35
N GLN A 642 11.28 -8.58 14.08
CA GLN A 642 10.36 -7.58 13.51
C GLN A 642 11.11 -6.36 12.92
N GLY A 643 11.36 -6.42 11.61
CA GLY A 643 11.97 -5.31 10.85
C GLY A 643 13.49 -5.26 10.90
N VAL A 644 14.09 -4.24 10.26
CA VAL A 644 15.56 -4.11 10.12
C VAL A 644 16.26 -3.92 11.46
N ASN A 645 15.65 -3.15 12.37
CA ASN A 645 16.13 -2.95 13.74
C ASN A 645 15.46 -3.91 14.75
N GLY A 646 14.82 -4.98 14.28
CA GLY A 646 14.09 -5.91 15.13
C GLY A 646 14.99 -6.71 16.07
N THR A 647 14.54 -6.94 17.30
CA THR A 647 15.26 -7.75 18.29
C THR A 647 15.65 -9.11 17.71
N ASN A 648 16.89 -9.53 17.95
CA ASN A 648 17.49 -10.76 17.43
C ASN A 648 17.58 -10.91 15.90
N ASN A 649 17.33 -9.86 15.09
CA ASN A 649 17.50 -9.92 13.63
C ASN A 649 18.92 -10.42 13.27
N PRO A 650 19.08 -11.61 12.66
CA PRO A 650 20.38 -12.22 12.39
C PRO A 650 20.99 -11.73 11.07
N CYS A 651 20.23 -10.97 10.28
CA CYS A 651 20.66 -10.46 8.99
C CYS A 651 21.64 -9.28 9.12
N PRO A 652 22.49 -9.03 8.11
CA PRO A 652 23.39 -7.87 8.10
C PRO A 652 22.64 -6.54 8.17
N THR A 653 23.31 -5.49 8.63
CA THR A 653 22.76 -4.12 8.71
C THR A 653 22.13 -3.67 7.40
N GLY A 654 20.90 -3.16 7.47
CA GLY A 654 20.10 -2.77 6.28
C GLY A 654 19.23 -3.89 5.70
N TYR A 655 19.38 -5.12 6.18
CA TYR A 655 18.54 -6.26 5.80
C TYR A 655 17.75 -6.80 7.00
N ARG A 656 16.72 -7.59 6.71
CA ARG A 656 15.86 -8.26 7.69
C ARG A 656 15.39 -9.62 7.18
N ILE A 657 14.70 -10.36 8.05
CA ILE A 657 13.86 -11.49 7.64
C ILE A 657 12.73 -10.98 6.72
N PRO A 658 12.44 -11.67 5.60
CA PRO A 658 11.32 -11.33 4.72
C PRO A 658 9.97 -11.64 5.39
N THR A 659 8.91 -10.94 4.96
CA THR A 659 7.55 -11.33 5.33
C THR A 659 7.10 -12.57 4.57
N ASP A 660 6.01 -13.19 5.00
CA ASP A 660 5.34 -14.27 4.28
C ASP A 660 4.85 -13.79 2.89
N GLY A 661 4.33 -12.56 2.80
CA GLY A 661 3.95 -11.92 1.54
C GLY A 661 5.13 -11.71 0.58
N GLU A 662 6.31 -11.34 1.07
CA GLU A 662 7.51 -11.15 0.25
C GLU A 662 8.07 -12.48 -0.28
N LEU A 663 8.08 -13.53 0.56
CA LEU A 663 8.39 -14.89 0.12
C LEU A 663 7.34 -15.44 -0.86
N ALA A 664 6.05 -15.13 -0.66
CA ALA A 664 4.99 -15.53 -1.57
C ALA A 664 5.13 -14.87 -2.95
N ALA A 665 5.48 -13.57 -2.99
CA ALA A 665 5.73 -12.83 -4.23
C ALA A 665 6.97 -13.36 -4.97
N GLU A 666 8.07 -13.61 -4.26
CA GLU A 666 9.26 -14.26 -4.82
C GLU A 666 8.93 -15.63 -5.41
N ARG A 667 8.22 -16.49 -4.67
CA ARG A 667 7.80 -17.82 -5.14
C ARG A 667 6.90 -17.77 -6.37
N LEU A 668 6.05 -16.75 -6.48
CA LEU A 668 5.21 -16.51 -7.67
C LEU A 668 5.99 -15.94 -8.86
N SER A 669 7.22 -15.47 -8.66
CA SER A 669 8.09 -14.98 -9.73
C SER A 669 8.79 -16.10 -10.53
N TRP A 670 8.85 -17.32 -9.97
CA TRP A 670 9.53 -18.47 -10.55
C TRP A 670 8.84 -18.97 -11.83
N ALA A 671 9.61 -19.57 -12.75
CA ALA A 671 9.06 -20.12 -14.00
C ALA A 671 8.22 -21.39 -13.79
N THR A 672 8.58 -22.19 -12.78
CA THR A 672 7.81 -23.35 -12.32
C THR A 672 7.72 -23.33 -10.79
N PRO A 673 6.63 -23.83 -10.18
CA PRO A 673 6.39 -23.74 -8.74
C PRO A 673 7.11 -24.88 -7.97
N ASP A 674 8.37 -25.15 -8.29
CA ASP A 674 9.18 -26.28 -7.80
C ASP A 674 10.66 -25.90 -7.60
N ALA A 675 11.49 -26.86 -7.20
CA ALA A 675 12.93 -26.67 -6.96
C ALA A 675 13.74 -26.26 -8.20
N ALA A 676 13.31 -26.59 -9.42
CA ALA A 676 13.99 -26.16 -10.64
C ALA A 676 13.69 -24.68 -10.90
N GLY A 677 12.44 -24.26 -10.78
CA GLY A 677 12.05 -22.85 -10.87
C GLY A 677 12.64 -21.99 -9.74
N ALA A 678 12.74 -22.53 -8.53
CA ALA A 678 13.35 -21.87 -7.37
C ALA A 678 14.87 -21.65 -7.55
N PHE A 679 15.57 -22.61 -8.16
CA PHE A 679 16.99 -22.46 -8.49
C PHE A 679 17.21 -21.58 -9.75
N ALA A 680 16.26 -21.58 -10.69
CA ALA A 680 16.29 -20.71 -11.87
C ALA A 680 15.90 -19.24 -11.58
N SER A 681 15.36 -18.94 -10.39
CA SER A 681 15.17 -17.56 -9.91
C SER A 681 16.52 -16.84 -9.77
N PRO A 682 16.57 -15.49 -9.90
CA PRO A 682 17.80 -14.72 -9.68
C PRO A 682 18.48 -15.02 -8.34
N LEU A 683 17.71 -15.35 -7.30
CA LEU A 683 18.19 -15.62 -5.94
C LEU A 683 18.82 -17.02 -5.78
N LYS A 684 18.58 -17.93 -6.72
CA LYS A 684 19.04 -19.33 -6.73
C LYS A 684 18.80 -20.04 -5.40
N TRP A 685 17.54 -20.34 -5.11
CA TRP A 685 17.13 -21.00 -3.86
C TRP A 685 17.59 -22.47 -3.82
N THR A 686 17.87 -22.98 -2.61
CA THR A 686 18.49 -24.31 -2.41
C THR A 686 17.64 -25.24 -1.55
N LEU A 687 17.80 -26.54 -1.74
CA LEU A 687 17.18 -27.61 -0.95
C LEU A 687 17.95 -27.84 0.37
N ALA A 688 18.05 -26.79 1.18
CA ALA A 688 18.91 -26.72 2.37
C ALA A 688 18.48 -27.63 3.54
N GLY A 689 17.33 -28.30 3.46
CA GLY A 689 16.77 -29.15 4.51
C GLY A 689 16.17 -28.37 5.69
N ASN A 690 16.10 -29.02 6.84
CA ASN A 690 15.62 -28.48 8.12
C ASN A 690 16.19 -29.30 9.30
N ARG A 691 16.29 -28.71 10.49
CA ARG A 691 16.77 -29.37 11.73
C ARG A 691 15.62 -29.57 12.70
N ILE A 692 15.40 -30.80 13.17
CA ILE A 692 14.19 -31.17 13.94
C ILE A 692 14.34 -30.78 15.41
N TYR A 693 13.35 -30.06 15.95
CA TYR A 693 13.29 -29.61 17.36
C TYR A 693 13.34 -30.75 18.41
N ILE A 694 12.96 -31.97 18.04
CA ILE A 694 12.86 -33.13 18.95
C ILE A 694 14.26 -33.69 19.31
N ASN A 695 15.16 -33.79 18.33
CA ASN A 695 16.42 -34.54 18.46
C ASN A 695 17.63 -33.89 17.77
N GLY A 696 17.47 -32.71 17.18
CA GLY A 696 18.55 -31.96 16.54
C GLY A 696 19.07 -32.56 15.23
N GLN A 697 18.44 -33.60 14.67
CA GLN A 697 18.83 -34.16 13.38
C GLN A 697 18.49 -33.23 12.23
N ILE A 698 19.39 -33.10 11.27
CA ILE A 698 19.14 -32.42 9.99
C ILE A 698 18.55 -33.44 9.02
N VAL A 699 17.41 -33.09 8.42
CA VAL A 699 16.68 -33.92 7.46
C VAL A 699 16.38 -33.16 6.18
N ASN A 700 16.00 -33.89 5.13
CA ASN A 700 15.57 -33.38 3.83
C ASN A 700 16.59 -32.47 3.09
N ALA A 701 17.85 -32.43 3.52
CA ALA A 701 18.93 -31.77 2.79
C ALA A 701 19.11 -32.43 1.41
N GLY A 702 19.12 -31.63 0.35
CA GLY A 702 19.09 -32.08 -1.04
C GLY A 702 17.70 -32.48 -1.56
N LEU A 703 16.65 -32.41 -0.74
CA LEU A 703 15.28 -32.82 -1.09
C LEU A 703 14.22 -31.72 -0.89
N ARG A 704 14.47 -30.75 0.02
CA ARG A 704 13.49 -29.74 0.45
C ARG A 704 14.16 -28.40 0.78
N GLY A 705 13.58 -27.31 0.30
CA GLY A 705 13.81 -25.96 0.82
C GLY A 705 12.83 -25.64 1.96
N SER A 706 13.33 -25.06 3.06
CA SER A 706 12.53 -24.52 4.16
C SER A 706 13.11 -23.18 4.59
N TYR A 707 12.34 -22.09 4.43
CA TYR A 707 12.84 -20.72 4.62
C TYR A 707 11.91 -19.88 5.49
N TRP A 708 12.43 -19.36 6.61
CA TRP A 708 11.65 -18.58 7.57
C TRP A 708 11.13 -17.25 7.02
N SER A 709 9.90 -16.90 7.42
CA SER A 709 9.39 -15.52 7.39
C SER A 709 9.48 -14.86 8.77
N SER A 710 9.24 -13.55 8.84
CA SER A 710 9.15 -12.79 10.09
C SER A 710 7.83 -13.00 10.85
N LEU A 711 6.92 -13.88 10.40
CA LEU A 711 5.60 -14.07 11.00
C LEU A 711 5.54 -15.32 11.90
N THR A 712 4.95 -15.19 13.10
CA THR A 712 4.75 -16.30 14.05
C THR A 712 3.43 -16.17 14.83
N ASN A 713 2.96 -17.29 15.41
CA ASN A 713 1.99 -17.33 16.50
C ASN A 713 2.60 -17.81 17.83
N GLY A 714 3.94 -17.77 17.97
CA GLY A 714 4.71 -18.21 19.13
C GLY A 714 5.02 -19.71 19.17
N ALA A 715 4.04 -20.56 18.85
CA ALA A 715 4.27 -22.00 18.71
C ALA A 715 4.87 -22.36 17.35
N MET A 716 4.39 -21.69 16.28
CA MET A 716 4.75 -21.94 14.89
C MET A 716 5.08 -20.64 14.16
N SER A 717 5.94 -20.73 13.14
CA SER A 717 6.17 -19.66 12.17
C SER A 717 5.81 -20.11 10.76
N SER A 718 5.38 -19.13 9.94
CA SER A 718 5.18 -19.30 8.51
C SER A 718 6.53 -19.42 7.79
N TYR A 719 6.68 -20.42 6.94
CA TYR A 719 7.88 -20.62 6.13
C TYR A 719 7.53 -20.96 4.67
N MET A 720 8.39 -20.51 3.74
CA MET A 720 8.32 -20.91 2.34
C MET A 720 8.89 -22.32 2.16
N TYR A 721 8.14 -23.15 1.44
CA TYR A 721 8.44 -24.56 1.19
C TYR A 721 8.59 -24.82 -0.31
N PHE A 722 9.57 -25.65 -0.71
CA PHE A 722 9.60 -26.24 -2.04
C PHE A 722 10.36 -27.56 -2.10
N ASN A 723 10.03 -28.40 -3.09
CA ASN A 723 10.68 -29.67 -3.44
C ASN A 723 10.67 -29.85 -4.98
N ASN A 724 11.11 -30.99 -5.49
CA ASN A 724 11.22 -31.29 -6.94
C ASN A 724 9.89 -31.36 -7.73
N GLY A 725 8.73 -31.16 -7.12
CA GLY A 725 7.42 -31.19 -7.78
C GLY A 725 6.33 -30.30 -7.16
N SER A 726 6.61 -29.55 -6.09
CA SER A 726 5.68 -28.55 -5.54
C SER A 726 6.36 -27.49 -4.68
N SER A 727 5.63 -26.39 -4.43
CA SER A 727 5.99 -25.32 -3.51
C SER A 727 4.75 -24.78 -2.77
N SER A 728 4.95 -24.22 -1.59
CA SER A 728 3.92 -23.51 -0.80
C SER A 728 4.51 -22.19 -0.31
N PRO A 729 3.76 -21.06 -0.40
CA PRO A 729 4.23 -19.76 0.08
C PRO A 729 4.34 -19.71 1.61
N SER A 730 3.40 -20.38 2.30
CA SER A 730 3.29 -20.39 3.75
C SER A 730 2.75 -21.75 4.22
N ASN A 731 3.62 -22.49 4.90
CA ASN A 731 3.25 -23.61 5.75
C ASN A 731 3.64 -23.26 7.21
N ASN A 732 3.09 -23.96 8.20
CA ASN A 732 3.48 -23.78 9.60
C ASN A 732 4.56 -24.78 10.03
N TYR A 733 5.56 -24.33 10.80
CA TYR A 733 6.65 -25.15 11.36
C TYR A 733 7.02 -24.63 12.76
N GLN A 734 7.50 -25.48 13.67
CA GLN A 734 7.62 -25.09 15.08
C GLN A 734 8.73 -24.04 15.26
N THR A 735 8.55 -23.08 16.16
CA THR A 735 9.58 -22.04 16.41
C THR A 735 10.90 -22.62 16.97
N ALA A 736 10.86 -23.79 17.61
CA ALA A 736 12.03 -24.56 18.01
C ALA A 736 12.73 -25.35 16.88
N ASP A 737 12.14 -25.48 15.69
CA ASP A 737 12.83 -26.11 14.54
C ASP A 737 13.93 -25.20 13.97
N GLY A 738 14.90 -25.79 13.25
CA GLY A 738 15.91 -25.06 12.48
C GLY A 738 15.56 -24.99 11.01
N ALA A 739 15.45 -23.79 10.43
CA ALA A 739 15.28 -23.58 8.99
C ALA A 739 16.19 -22.46 8.47
N SER A 740 16.39 -22.38 7.15
CA SER A 740 17.33 -21.42 6.56
C SER A 740 16.73 -20.01 6.48
N VAL A 741 17.62 -19.02 6.52
CA VAL A 741 17.28 -17.60 6.40
C VAL A 741 17.86 -17.05 5.09
N ARG A 742 17.06 -16.28 4.36
CA ARG A 742 17.47 -15.51 3.19
C ARG A 742 16.98 -14.08 3.38
N CYS A 743 17.92 -13.17 3.64
CA CYS A 743 17.59 -11.81 4.05
C CYS A 743 17.13 -10.94 2.88
N ILE A 744 16.16 -10.07 3.13
CA ILE A 744 15.66 -9.06 2.20
C ILE A 744 16.12 -7.66 2.66
N LYS A 745 16.32 -6.76 1.71
CA LYS A 745 16.70 -5.37 1.91
C LYS A 745 15.47 -4.47 1.72
N ASN A 746 15.34 -3.45 2.58
CA ASN A 746 14.35 -2.38 2.38
C ASN A 746 14.89 -1.34 1.39
#